data_AF-A0A5P1A2U6-F1
#
_entry.id   AF-A0A5P1A2U6-F1
#
_cell.length_a   1.000
_cell.length_b   1.000
_cell.length_c   1.000
_cell.angle_alpha   90.00
_cell.angle_beta   90.00
_cell.angle_gamma   90.00
#
_symmetry.space_group_name_H-M   'P 1'
#
loop_
_entity.id
_entity.type
_entity.pdbx_description
1 polymer ?
#
loop_
_entity_poly.entity_id
_entity_poly.type
_entity_poly.pdbx_seq_one_letter_code
_entity_poly.pdbx_strand_id
1 'polypeptide(L)'
;ITKMVKQVKPGGNPEDETAKNIFDRIGKKVYEEKVEKDAEQYRSQLHGSLKNATFEDAPKGQQTPAGPCQLKYKWHTNATNGKSYPCRTGKEERFSEVHGGECDEKKIKDSDSNGGACAPFRRLNLCVRNLENISALDKINNDTLLADVCLAALHEGAAISSDHGKYQETNNDVNANICTMLARSFADIGDIIRGKDLYRGNNGKDKLEKNLKKIFQQIHNGLDGKTLKARYQDTKGDFFQLREDWWYANRKMVWIAMTCGAGTSAQYFRRTCGSGNWTKDKCRCATHDVPTYFDYVPQYLRWFEEWGEEFCRLRKHKLQNAIKICRGKDKEGKDRYCDLNGYDCRKTVRGENKRFSNDECYKCSLPCDHFVHWIDNQRKEFLKQREKYDKEIQKAKADTKEETSNGKSNNIYEKEFYKELRTDYENVEKFLEKLSNEGICKKPPTVGTEKADAADFTNGNTGKTFSRTEYCQACPWCGMKCTDDGKCTKNPEGSCTEQIRRKEYTTENSTDIPILTPDKSQSRILDKYKKFCDNANDKNGATGGDQIKKWKCHYEKKDKNDHSGDSNICVLQKDKQNKEKENDRSYNPFFWKWVTEMLIDSIDWRKELKRCINNKRGKCNNNKCNRDCQCYERWVEQKKETEWKAIKDHFGKQKDMIGEIKGEAYIGIILEHVLKVEDILTNIKDGYKEVKGAEHIKELLKETDVLGVASSGEHNTTIDKLLNLEEKEAEKCKNCKPQEQENPAPSLPSSPQPPIPPSDEDYDDDDDEDDDEEQADTENKDEETTVDGPEDGKGKDGPEETTEDPKDQVKGPKVDGVKPPCDIVEKLFQNPNDFSDACTLKYVTGKNYGWRCVAPS
;
A
#
# COMPACT_ATOMS: atom_id res chain seq x y z
N ILE A 1 0.99 18.14 -32.62
CA ILE A 1 1.05 18.34 -31.15
C ILE A 1 2.40 17.79 -30.68
N THR A 2 3.40 18.67 -30.62
CA THR A 2 4.80 18.32 -30.39
C THR A 2 5.06 18.41 -28.89
N LYS A 3 5.41 17.28 -28.25
CA LYS A 3 5.69 17.19 -26.81
C LYS A 3 6.77 18.19 -26.42
N MET A 4 6.46 19.07 -25.46
CA MET A 4 7.44 19.95 -24.83
C MET A 4 8.49 19.11 -24.09
N VAL A 5 9.69 19.05 -24.67
CA VAL A 5 10.91 18.66 -23.95
C VAL A 5 11.21 19.78 -22.97
N LYS A 6 11.31 19.46 -21.67
CA LYS A 6 11.76 20.41 -20.64
C LYS A 6 13.12 20.98 -21.06
N GLN A 7 13.21 22.30 -21.21
CA GLN A 7 14.49 22.97 -21.33
C GLN A 7 15.21 22.93 -19.96
N VAL A 8 16.33 22.21 -19.91
CA VAL A 8 17.34 22.34 -18.86
C VAL A 8 17.90 23.78 -18.94
N LYS A 9 18.18 24.41 -17.79
CA LYS A 9 18.83 25.74 -17.75
C LYS A 9 20.09 25.74 -18.62
N PRO A 10 20.42 26.84 -19.34
CA PRO A 10 21.67 26.93 -20.07
C PRO A 10 22.86 26.71 -19.12
N GLY A 11 23.67 25.67 -19.35
CA GLY A 11 24.87 25.35 -18.57
C GLY A 11 24.72 24.25 -17.50
N GLY A 12 23.55 23.62 -17.33
CA GLY A 12 23.41 22.45 -16.43
C GLY A 12 23.79 21.13 -17.10
N ASN A 13 24.50 20.24 -16.40
CA ASN A 13 24.74 18.87 -16.86
C ASN A 13 23.39 18.11 -16.93
N PRO A 14 22.94 17.63 -18.10
CA PRO A 14 21.70 16.84 -18.22
C PRO A 14 21.72 15.56 -17.36
N GLU A 15 22.91 15.05 -17.04
CA GLU A 15 23.07 13.91 -16.14
C GLU A 15 22.79 14.22 -14.67
N ASP A 16 22.61 15.50 -14.33
CA ASP A 16 22.30 15.96 -12.98
C ASP A 16 20.94 16.69 -12.95
N GLU A 17 19.98 16.34 -13.82
CA GLU A 17 18.70 17.05 -13.84
C GLU A 17 17.90 16.84 -12.54
N THR A 18 17.85 15.61 -12.04
CA THR A 18 17.04 15.18 -10.87
C THR A 18 17.86 14.29 -9.93
N ALA A 19 17.34 13.97 -8.74
CA ALA A 19 18.05 13.11 -7.77
C ALA A 19 18.33 11.71 -8.35
N LYS A 20 17.34 11.08 -8.99
CA LYS A 20 17.52 9.81 -9.74
C LYS A 20 18.57 9.90 -10.84
N ASN A 21 18.71 11.02 -11.55
CA ASN A 21 19.75 11.13 -12.59
C ASN A 21 21.14 11.06 -11.96
N ILE A 22 21.36 11.76 -10.84
CA ILE A 22 22.62 11.76 -10.09
C ILE A 22 22.91 10.37 -9.55
N PHE A 23 21.91 9.74 -8.93
CA PHE A 23 22.07 8.40 -8.38
C PHE A 23 22.44 7.38 -9.44
N ASP A 24 21.73 7.36 -10.57
CA ASP A 24 22.05 6.47 -11.68
C ASP A 24 23.44 6.75 -12.27
N ARG A 25 23.89 8.01 -12.28
CA ARG A 25 25.23 8.40 -12.78
C ARG A 25 26.32 7.88 -11.85
N ILE A 26 26.16 8.07 -10.54
CA ILE A 26 27.11 7.57 -9.55
C ILE A 26 27.10 6.04 -9.55
N GLY A 27 25.92 5.41 -9.62
CA GLY A 27 25.78 3.96 -9.72
C GLY A 27 26.50 3.40 -10.95
N LYS A 28 26.41 4.09 -12.09
CA LYS A 28 27.18 3.76 -13.30
C LYS A 28 28.69 3.83 -13.04
N LYS A 29 29.17 4.91 -12.41
CA LYS A 29 30.59 5.06 -12.08
C LYS A 29 31.08 3.92 -11.18
N VAL A 30 30.33 3.58 -10.14
CA VAL A 30 30.65 2.46 -9.24
C VAL A 30 30.68 1.14 -10.01
N TYR A 31 29.71 0.90 -10.90
CA TYR A 31 29.65 -0.28 -11.74
C TYR A 31 30.91 -0.43 -12.62
N GLU A 32 31.24 0.59 -13.40
CA GLU A 32 32.35 0.56 -14.36
C GLU A 32 33.73 0.55 -13.66
N GLU A 33 33.88 1.25 -12.54
CA GLU A 33 35.17 1.39 -11.88
C GLU A 33 35.50 0.27 -10.90
N LYS A 34 34.48 -0.43 -10.37
CA LYS A 34 34.62 -1.44 -9.31
C LYS A 34 33.99 -2.77 -9.70
N VAL A 35 32.68 -2.80 -9.87
CA VAL A 35 31.90 -4.05 -10.00
C VAL A 35 32.38 -4.87 -11.21
N GLU A 36 32.45 -4.23 -12.38
CA GLU A 36 32.86 -4.89 -13.63
C GLU A 36 34.28 -5.46 -13.51
N LYS A 37 35.21 -4.70 -12.92
CA LYS A 37 36.60 -5.16 -12.74
C LYS A 37 36.72 -6.33 -11.77
N ASP A 38 35.90 -6.34 -10.71
CA ASP A 38 35.94 -7.38 -9.69
C ASP A 38 35.28 -8.69 -10.16
N ALA A 39 34.20 -8.59 -10.94
CA ALA A 39 33.31 -9.70 -11.27
C ALA A 39 33.47 -10.27 -12.70
N GLU A 40 33.90 -9.48 -13.70
CA GLU A 40 33.88 -9.90 -15.11
C GLU A 40 34.68 -11.19 -15.37
N GLN A 41 35.83 -11.35 -14.70
CA GLN A 41 36.66 -12.55 -14.85
C GLN A 41 36.00 -13.86 -14.36
N TYR A 42 34.90 -13.78 -13.58
CA TYR A 42 34.11 -14.92 -13.09
C TYR A 42 32.74 -15.04 -13.75
N ARG A 43 32.41 -14.10 -14.65
CA ARG A 43 31.10 -14.02 -15.27
C ARG A 43 30.71 -15.33 -15.95
N SER A 44 31.62 -15.94 -16.71
CA SER A 44 31.32 -17.15 -17.48
C SER A 44 30.90 -18.34 -16.62
N GLN A 45 31.41 -18.42 -15.38
CA GLN A 45 31.14 -19.51 -14.45
C GLN A 45 29.82 -19.31 -13.68
N LEU A 46 29.34 -18.07 -13.58
CA LEU A 46 28.12 -17.72 -12.84
C LEU A 46 26.93 -17.39 -13.75
N HIS A 47 27.18 -17.21 -15.04
CA HIS A 47 26.17 -16.85 -16.03
C HIS A 47 25.21 -18.02 -16.29
N GLY A 48 23.94 -17.84 -15.95
CA GLY A 48 22.88 -18.78 -16.26
C GLY A 48 22.39 -18.66 -17.71
N SER A 49 21.83 -19.74 -18.24
CA SER A 49 21.27 -19.86 -19.57
C SER A 49 19.85 -20.42 -19.47
N LEU A 50 18.85 -19.62 -19.85
CA LEU A 50 17.45 -20.09 -19.88
C LEU A 50 17.31 -21.37 -20.71
N LYS A 51 17.99 -21.46 -21.86
CA LYS A 51 17.94 -22.65 -22.73
C LYS A 51 18.38 -23.94 -22.04
N ASN A 52 19.23 -23.84 -21.03
CA ASN A 52 19.78 -24.99 -20.30
C ASN A 52 19.03 -25.27 -18.98
N ALA A 53 18.13 -24.37 -18.57
CA ALA A 53 17.33 -24.57 -17.37
C ALA A 53 16.40 -25.78 -17.54
N THR A 54 16.53 -26.73 -16.62
CA THR A 54 15.78 -28.00 -16.59
C THR A 54 15.19 -28.18 -15.19
N PHE A 55 13.88 -28.40 -15.11
CA PHE A 55 13.11 -28.51 -13.86
C PHE A 55 12.59 -29.94 -13.65
N GLU A 56 12.26 -30.62 -14.75
CA GLU A 56 11.78 -32.01 -14.76
C GLU A 56 12.80 -32.94 -15.44
N ASP A 57 12.74 -34.24 -15.12
CA ASP A 57 13.64 -35.24 -15.73
C ASP A 57 13.26 -35.58 -17.18
N ALA A 58 12.01 -35.29 -17.56
CA ALA A 58 11.49 -35.42 -18.91
C ALA A 58 10.65 -34.17 -19.25
N PRO A 59 10.70 -33.67 -20.50
CA PRO A 59 11.57 -34.11 -21.58
C PRO A 59 13.04 -33.77 -21.31
N LYS A 60 13.97 -34.64 -21.74
CA LYS A 60 15.43 -34.47 -21.58
C LYS A 60 16.03 -33.34 -22.44
N GLY A 61 15.20 -32.43 -22.95
CA GLY A 61 15.56 -31.36 -23.88
C GLY A 61 15.34 -29.96 -23.31
N GLN A 62 15.31 -28.95 -24.19
CA GLN A 62 15.04 -27.57 -23.80
C GLN A 62 13.63 -27.45 -23.21
N GLN A 63 13.54 -27.16 -21.92
CA GLN A 63 12.26 -26.99 -21.21
C GLN A 63 11.79 -25.54 -21.19
N THR A 64 12.71 -24.57 -21.19
CA THR A 64 12.34 -23.15 -21.18
C THR A 64 12.60 -22.47 -22.53
N PRO A 65 11.83 -21.43 -22.89
CA PRO A 65 12.09 -20.61 -24.07
C PRO A 65 13.46 -19.92 -24.00
N ALA A 66 14.00 -19.57 -25.17
CA ALA A 66 15.27 -18.86 -25.27
C ALA A 66 15.23 -17.45 -24.64
N GLY A 67 14.05 -16.83 -24.60
CA GLY A 67 13.83 -15.50 -24.03
C GLY A 67 12.87 -15.54 -22.84
N PRO A 68 13.02 -14.62 -21.87
CA PRO A 68 12.31 -14.71 -20.60
C PRO A 68 10.82 -14.35 -20.71
N CYS A 69 10.38 -13.62 -21.74
CA CYS A 69 9.00 -13.15 -21.87
C CYS A 69 7.96 -14.27 -22.06
N GLN A 70 8.41 -15.49 -22.36
CA GLN A 70 7.57 -16.67 -22.57
C GLN A 70 7.65 -17.66 -21.40
N LEU A 71 8.35 -17.30 -20.31
CA LEU A 71 8.44 -18.16 -19.14
C LEU A 71 7.05 -18.33 -18.51
N LYS A 72 6.75 -19.54 -18.04
CA LYS A 72 5.48 -19.90 -17.43
C LYS A 72 5.76 -20.41 -16.02
N TYR A 73 5.22 -19.73 -15.00
CA TYR A 73 5.45 -20.09 -13.61
C TYR A 73 4.96 -21.51 -13.26
N LYS A 74 3.98 -22.05 -14.00
CA LYS A 74 3.49 -23.43 -13.79
C LYS A 74 4.52 -24.51 -14.14
N TRP A 75 5.50 -24.19 -14.99
CA TRP A 75 6.38 -25.19 -15.60
C TRP A 75 7.87 -24.88 -15.44
N HIS A 76 8.25 -23.60 -15.39
CA HIS A 76 9.64 -23.17 -15.46
C HIS A 76 10.15 -22.66 -14.10
N THR A 77 9.93 -23.42 -13.03
CA THR A 77 10.29 -23.03 -11.65
C THR A 77 10.66 -24.22 -10.78
N ASN A 78 11.53 -23.99 -9.80
CA ASN A 78 11.81 -24.96 -8.73
C ASN A 78 10.89 -24.77 -7.48
N ALA A 79 9.89 -23.89 -7.56
CA ALA A 79 8.86 -23.72 -6.54
C ALA A 79 7.75 -24.78 -6.70
N THR A 80 8.05 -26.01 -6.29
CA THR A 80 7.20 -27.20 -6.54
C THR A 80 6.14 -27.44 -5.45
N ASN A 81 6.09 -26.61 -4.41
CA ASN A 81 5.16 -26.74 -3.28
C ASN A 81 3.76 -26.11 -3.52
N GLY A 82 3.36 -25.94 -4.77
CA GLY A 82 2.10 -25.29 -5.15
C GLY A 82 2.13 -23.75 -5.13
N LYS A 83 3.21 -23.11 -4.65
CA LYS A 83 3.33 -21.64 -4.55
C LYS A 83 4.28 -21.05 -5.59
N SER A 84 4.10 -21.48 -6.83
CA SER A 84 4.94 -21.09 -7.97
C SER A 84 4.61 -19.73 -8.56
N TYR A 85 3.38 -19.22 -8.38
CA TYR A 85 3.01 -17.91 -8.92
C TYR A 85 3.79 -16.79 -8.19
N PRO A 86 4.51 -15.89 -8.90
CA PRO A 86 5.40 -14.93 -8.23
C PRO A 86 4.71 -13.85 -7.39
N CYS A 87 3.47 -13.47 -7.72
CA CYS A 87 2.73 -12.44 -6.98
C CYS A 87 1.82 -13.09 -5.93
N ARG A 88 1.67 -12.48 -4.75
CA ARG A 88 0.62 -12.90 -3.79
C ARG A 88 -0.72 -12.29 -4.24
N THR A 89 -1.83 -12.98 -3.99
CA THR A 89 -3.18 -12.50 -4.29
C THR A 89 -3.44 -11.14 -3.66
N GLY A 90 -4.00 -10.19 -4.43
CA GLY A 90 -4.29 -8.83 -3.96
C GLY A 90 -3.08 -7.91 -3.88
N LYS A 91 -1.88 -8.40 -4.24
CA LYS A 91 -0.65 -7.60 -4.32
C LYS A 91 -0.33 -7.18 -5.75
N GLU A 92 -1.30 -7.07 -6.65
CA GLU A 92 -1.10 -6.57 -8.01
C GLU A 92 -1.05 -5.03 -8.07
N GLU A 93 -1.55 -4.35 -7.03
CA GLU A 93 -1.44 -2.90 -6.88
C GLU A 93 -0.01 -2.47 -6.52
N ARG A 94 0.52 -1.50 -7.26
CA ARG A 94 1.88 -0.96 -7.12
C ARG A 94 1.87 0.49 -6.68
N PHE A 95 0.81 1.22 -7.02
CA PHE A 95 0.65 2.64 -6.69
C PHE A 95 -0.55 2.84 -5.77
N SER A 96 -0.29 2.96 -4.46
CA SER A 96 -1.35 3.28 -3.49
C SER A 96 -1.38 4.78 -3.18
N GLU A 97 -2.58 5.32 -3.06
CA GLU A 97 -2.80 6.70 -2.60
C GLU A 97 -3.26 6.80 -1.14
N VAL A 98 -3.43 5.63 -0.52
CA VAL A 98 -4.01 5.41 0.81
C VAL A 98 -2.98 4.82 1.76
N HIS A 99 -2.27 3.79 1.29
CA HIS A 99 -1.25 3.11 2.07
C HIS A 99 0.12 3.71 1.75
N GLY A 100 0.81 4.12 2.81
CA GLY A 100 2.17 4.64 2.74
C GLY A 100 3.23 3.54 2.65
N GLY A 101 4.47 3.94 2.82
CA GLY A 101 5.58 3.00 3.01
C GLY A 101 5.60 2.39 4.42
N GLU A 102 6.48 1.41 4.63
CA GLU A 102 6.74 0.80 5.93
C GLU A 102 8.05 1.35 6.50
N CYS A 103 8.01 1.88 7.72
CA CYS A 103 9.15 2.49 8.40
C CYS A 103 9.33 1.98 9.84
N ASP A 104 8.67 0.87 10.19
CA ASP A 104 8.83 0.20 11.49
C ASP A 104 10.21 -0.46 11.59
N GLU A 105 10.93 -0.18 12.68
CA GLU A 105 12.25 -0.75 12.99
C GLU A 105 12.25 -2.28 13.06
N LYS A 106 11.12 -2.90 13.37
CA LYS A 106 10.98 -4.37 13.41
C LYS A 106 10.97 -4.99 12.01
N LYS A 107 10.53 -4.22 11.01
CA LYS A 107 10.36 -4.69 9.63
C LYS A 107 11.43 -4.15 8.68
N ILE A 108 12.11 -3.06 9.05
CA ILE A 108 13.18 -2.46 8.26
C ILE A 108 14.51 -2.62 8.99
N LYS A 109 15.43 -3.38 8.38
CA LYS A 109 16.82 -3.52 8.79
C LYS A 109 17.49 -2.14 8.91
N ASP A 110 18.36 -2.00 9.90
CA ASP A 110 19.17 -0.81 10.17
C ASP A 110 18.35 0.48 10.40
N SER A 111 17.10 0.31 10.84
CA SER A 111 16.23 1.37 11.35
C SER A 111 16.10 1.26 12.87
N ASP A 112 16.02 2.41 13.53
CA ASP A 112 15.83 2.54 14.97
C ASP A 112 14.74 3.59 15.27
N SER A 113 14.49 3.86 16.56
CA SER A 113 13.47 4.81 17.01
C SER A 113 13.70 6.24 16.51
N ASN A 114 14.94 6.60 16.16
CA ASN A 114 15.36 7.96 15.83
C ASN A 114 15.56 8.14 14.30
N GLY A 115 16.08 7.12 13.59
CA GLY A 115 16.31 7.20 12.14
C GLY A 115 16.24 5.84 11.45
N GLY A 116 15.79 5.83 10.20
CA GLY A 116 15.59 4.61 9.44
C GLY A 116 15.21 4.83 7.98
N ALA A 117 15.09 3.72 7.25
CA ALA A 117 14.58 3.72 5.88
C ALA A 117 13.06 3.45 5.86
N CYS A 118 12.41 3.84 4.78
CA CYS A 118 10.99 3.61 4.57
C CYS A 118 10.79 2.81 3.28
N ALA A 119 10.38 1.54 3.38
CA ALA A 119 10.10 0.71 2.22
C ALA A 119 8.86 1.23 1.48
N PRO A 120 8.96 1.63 0.20
CA PRO A 120 7.83 2.18 -0.55
C PRO A 120 6.76 1.11 -0.81
N PHE A 121 5.51 1.54 -0.99
CA PHE A 121 4.37 0.62 -1.20
C PHE A 121 4.61 -0.40 -2.34
N ARG A 122 5.26 0.02 -3.42
CA ARG A 122 5.70 -0.85 -4.53
C ARG A 122 6.59 -2.00 -4.03
N ARG A 123 7.61 -1.71 -3.21
CA ARG A 123 8.52 -2.72 -2.65
C ARG A 123 7.78 -3.71 -1.75
N LEU A 124 6.82 -3.26 -0.94
CA LEU A 124 6.06 -4.12 -0.02
C LEU A 124 5.24 -5.20 -0.76
N ASN A 125 4.95 -4.95 -2.03
CA ASN A 125 4.08 -5.80 -2.86
C ASN A 125 4.82 -6.51 -4.01
N LEU A 126 6.15 -6.48 -4.02
CA LEU A 126 7.01 -7.07 -5.05
C LEU A 126 6.68 -8.56 -5.31
N CYS A 127 6.65 -8.98 -6.58
CA CYS A 127 6.36 -10.37 -6.96
C CYS A 127 7.58 -11.30 -6.79
N VAL A 128 7.82 -11.77 -5.56
CA VAL A 128 8.93 -12.69 -5.22
C VAL A 128 8.50 -13.96 -4.48
N ARG A 129 7.20 -14.28 -4.49
CA ARG A 129 6.62 -15.45 -3.79
C ARG A 129 7.22 -16.77 -4.27
N ASN A 130 7.53 -16.89 -5.57
CA ASN A 130 8.15 -18.10 -6.11
C ASN A 130 9.54 -18.35 -5.51
N LEU A 131 10.37 -17.30 -5.37
CA LEU A 131 11.71 -17.40 -4.78
C LEU A 131 11.65 -17.82 -3.30
N GLU A 132 10.66 -17.33 -2.57
CA GLU A 132 10.39 -17.71 -1.18
C GLU A 132 10.02 -19.20 -1.03
N ASN A 133 9.53 -19.82 -2.11
CA ASN A 133 8.94 -21.15 -2.12
C ASN A 133 9.69 -22.17 -3.02
N ILE A 134 10.88 -21.83 -3.52
CA ILE A 134 11.77 -22.81 -4.15
C ILE A 134 12.04 -23.93 -3.15
N SER A 135 11.62 -25.15 -3.51
CA SER A 135 11.68 -26.35 -2.65
C SER A 135 12.56 -27.44 -3.24
N ALA A 136 12.67 -27.54 -4.56
CA ALA A 136 13.56 -28.48 -5.26
C ALA A 136 15.02 -27.99 -5.27
N LEU A 137 15.62 -27.87 -4.08
CA LEU A 137 16.97 -27.31 -3.90
C LEU A 137 18.07 -28.18 -4.53
N ASP A 138 17.85 -29.48 -4.66
CA ASP A 138 18.74 -30.43 -5.33
C ASP A 138 18.85 -30.19 -6.84
N LYS A 139 17.84 -29.54 -7.43
CA LYS A 139 17.80 -29.18 -8.86
C LYS A 139 18.27 -27.74 -9.14
N ILE A 140 18.65 -27.00 -8.10
CA ILE A 140 19.04 -25.60 -8.24
C ILE A 140 20.47 -25.46 -8.76
N ASN A 141 20.61 -24.72 -9.86
CA ASN A 141 21.89 -24.24 -10.39
C ASN A 141 21.74 -22.81 -10.95
N ASN A 142 22.78 -22.28 -11.61
CA ASN A 142 22.74 -20.93 -12.20
C ASN A 142 21.62 -20.76 -13.24
N ASP A 143 21.34 -21.79 -14.05
CA ASP A 143 20.36 -21.76 -15.13
C ASP A 143 18.93 -21.73 -14.57
N THR A 144 18.62 -22.62 -13.62
CA THR A 144 17.28 -22.70 -13.02
C THR A 144 17.02 -21.51 -12.11
N LEU A 145 18.02 -21.04 -11.34
CA LEU A 145 17.87 -19.83 -10.53
C LEU A 145 17.61 -18.61 -11.44
N LEU A 146 18.31 -18.50 -12.57
CA LEU A 146 18.07 -17.42 -13.54
C LEU A 146 16.62 -17.42 -14.03
N ALA A 147 16.07 -18.59 -14.36
CA ALA A 147 14.68 -18.73 -14.79
C ALA A 147 13.70 -18.32 -13.68
N ASP A 148 13.92 -18.75 -12.44
CA ASP A 148 13.09 -18.36 -11.29
C ASP A 148 13.14 -16.85 -10.99
N VAL A 149 14.31 -16.22 -11.08
CA VAL A 149 14.46 -14.75 -10.93
C VAL A 149 13.84 -14.01 -12.11
N CYS A 150 13.95 -14.55 -13.33
CA CYS A 150 13.28 -13.99 -14.50
C CYS A 150 11.75 -14.09 -14.39
N LEU A 151 11.20 -15.16 -13.79
CA LEU A 151 9.77 -15.26 -13.50
C LEU A 151 9.31 -14.16 -12.54
N ALA A 152 10.03 -13.97 -11.43
CA ALA A 152 9.76 -12.89 -10.48
C ALA A 152 9.75 -11.52 -11.18
N ALA A 153 10.80 -11.23 -11.97
CA ALA A 153 10.91 -9.98 -12.72
C ALA A 153 9.83 -9.82 -13.80
N LEU A 154 9.49 -10.88 -14.55
CA LEU A 154 8.46 -10.87 -15.58
C LEU A 154 7.09 -10.47 -15.01
N HIS A 155 6.69 -11.12 -13.91
CA HIS A 155 5.40 -10.87 -13.28
C HIS A 155 5.36 -9.53 -12.56
N GLU A 156 6.46 -9.12 -11.91
CA GLU A 156 6.59 -7.77 -11.34
C GLU A 156 6.47 -6.68 -12.41
N GLY A 157 7.16 -6.86 -13.54
CA GLY A 157 7.09 -5.94 -14.68
C GLY A 157 5.70 -5.85 -15.29
N ALA A 158 5.00 -6.98 -15.40
CA ALA A 158 3.61 -7.02 -15.87
C ALA A 158 2.65 -6.31 -14.91
N ALA A 159 2.79 -6.52 -13.60
CA ALA A 159 2.00 -5.84 -12.57
C ALA A 159 2.20 -4.32 -12.62
N ILE A 160 3.46 -3.86 -12.66
CA ILE A 160 3.79 -2.43 -12.82
C ILE A 160 3.18 -1.87 -14.10
N SER A 161 3.32 -2.56 -15.23
CA SER A 161 2.83 -2.07 -16.53
C SER A 161 1.30 -1.93 -16.55
N SER A 162 0.60 -2.88 -15.95
CA SER A 162 -0.87 -2.87 -15.82
C SER A 162 -1.34 -1.73 -14.92
N ASP A 163 -0.75 -1.58 -13.74
CA ASP A 163 -1.14 -0.57 -12.76
C ASP A 163 -0.72 0.85 -13.19
N HIS A 164 0.41 0.98 -13.90
CA HIS A 164 0.90 2.25 -14.41
C HIS A 164 -0.03 2.86 -15.45
N GLY A 165 -0.65 2.03 -16.31
CA GLY A 165 -1.67 2.51 -17.25
C GLY A 165 -2.84 3.17 -16.52
N LYS A 166 -3.36 2.53 -15.47
CA LYS A 166 -4.43 3.09 -14.62
C LYS A 166 -4.00 4.36 -13.91
N TYR A 167 -2.78 4.35 -13.37
CA TYR A 167 -2.18 5.50 -12.69
C TYR A 167 -2.07 6.72 -13.62
N GLN A 168 -1.66 6.53 -14.89
CA GLN A 168 -1.55 7.64 -15.85
C GLN A 168 -2.91 8.26 -16.21
N GLU A 169 -3.99 7.48 -16.22
CA GLU A 169 -5.34 7.99 -16.48
C GLU A 169 -5.80 8.98 -15.40
N THR A 170 -5.46 8.71 -14.14
CA THR A 170 -5.84 9.56 -12.99
C THR A 170 -4.81 10.63 -12.64
N ASN A 171 -3.57 10.51 -13.13
CA ASN A 171 -2.45 11.42 -12.83
C ASN A 171 -1.84 12.03 -14.12
N ASN A 172 -2.69 12.49 -15.05
CA ASN A 172 -2.27 12.99 -16.37
C ASN A 172 -1.35 14.23 -16.34
N ASP A 173 -1.32 14.92 -15.21
CA ASP A 173 -0.50 16.08 -14.91
C ASP A 173 0.90 15.72 -14.39
N VAL A 174 1.12 14.43 -14.12
CA VAL A 174 2.38 13.83 -13.71
C VAL A 174 2.96 13.05 -14.91
N ASN A 175 4.16 13.43 -15.36
CA ASN A 175 4.88 12.65 -16.37
C ASN A 175 5.54 11.43 -15.73
N ALA A 176 4.74 10.43 -15.33
CA ALA A 176 5.22 9.22 -14.69
C ALA A 176 5.83 8.28 -15.74
N ASN A 177 7.15 8.10 -15.67
CA ASN A 177 7.89 7.23 -16.55
C ASN A 177 7.86 5.78 -16.03
N ILE A 178 7.23 4.87 -16.78
CA ILE A 178 7.20 3.45 -16.47
C ILE A 178 8.60 2.85 -16.27
N CYS A 179 9.58 3.29 -17.07
CA CYS A 179 10.95 2.78 -16.99
C CYS A 179 11.63 3.12 -15.66
N THR A 180 11.23 4.21 -14.99
CA THR A 180 11.71 4.54 -13.64
C THR A 180 11.19 3.55 -12.61
N MET A 181 9.91 3.18 -12.68
CA MET A 181 9.31 2.20 -11.76
C MET A 181 9.90 0.81 -11.96
N LEU A 182 10.09 0.40 -13.23
CA LEU A 182 10.76 -0.85 -13.57
C LEU A 182 12.21 -0.88 -13.07
N ALA A 183 12.95 0.23 -13.17
CA ALA A 183 14.32 0.34 -12.63
C ALA A 183 14.36 0.23 -11.10
N ARG A 184 13.38 0.82 -10.39
CA ARG A 184 13.25 0.68 -8.93
C ARG A 184 12.96 -0.77 -8.52
N SER A 185 12.00 -1.45 -9.16
CA SER A 185 11.73 -2.87 -8.89
C SER A 185 12.88 -3.79 -9.29
N PHE A 186 13.57 -3.50 -10.40
CA PHE A 186 14.77 -4.24 -10.80
C PHE A 186 15.89 -4.14 -9.75
N ALA A 187 16.12 -2.95 -9.22
CA ALA A 187 17.13 -2.74 -8.18
C ALA A 187 16.75 -3.42 -6.85
N ASP A 188 15.47 -3.40 -6.47
CA ASP A 188 15.00 -4.10 -5.27
C ASP A 188 15.07 -5.63 -5.42
N ILE A 189 14.72 -6.19 -6.58
CA ILE A 189 14.97 -7.62 -6.86
C ILE A 189 16.47 -7.91 -6.77
N GLY A 190 17.32 -7.04 -7.32
CA GLY A 190 18.77 -7.17 -7.22
C GLY A 190 19.26 -7.19 -5.78
N ASP A 191 18.72 -6.32 -4.91
CA ASP A 191 19.08 -6.30 -3.48
C ASP A 191 18.57 -7.51 -2.72
N ILE A 192 17.40 -8.03 -3.06
CA ILE A 192 16.90 -9.32 -2.55
C ILE A 192 17.88 -10.43 -2.93
N ILE A 193 18.23 -10.55 -4.21
CA ILE A 193 19.15 -11.60 -4.68
C ILE A 193 20.54 -11.45 -4.07
N ARG A 194 20.99 -10.24 -3.76
CA ARG A 194 22.31 -9.97 -3.16
C ARG A 194 22.35 -10.00 -1.63
N GLY A 195 21.20 -10.11 -0.96
CA GLY A 195 21.12 -10.08 0.51
C GLY A 195 21.33 -8.68 1.09
N LYS A 196 21.06 -7.64 0.29
CA LYS A 196 21.16 -6.22 0.65
C LYS A 196 19.82 -5.61 1.04
N ASP A 197 18.72 -6.27 0.72
CA ASP A 197 17.39 -5.74 0.95
C ASP A 197 17.13 -5.48 2.45
N LEU A 198 16.58 -4.31 2.74
CA LEU A 198 16.33 -3.83 4.09
C LEU A 198 14.98 -4.31 4.64
N TYR A 199 14.05 -4.79 3.82
CA TYR A 199 12.71 -5.18 4.27
C TYR A 199 12.67 -6.65 4.70
N ARG A 200 12.43 -6.88 5.99
CA ARG A 200 12.46 -8.21 6.64
C ARG A 200 11.12 -8.95 6.66
N GLY A 201 10.15 -8.50 5.86
CA GLY A 201 8.78 -9.00 5.90
C GLY A 201 7.99 -8.53 7.14
N ASN A 202 6.72 -8.92 7.20
CA ASN A 202 5.78 -8.44 8.22
C ASN A 202 6.13 -8.88 9.65
N ASN A 203 6.84 -9.99 9.78
CA ASN A 203 7.13 -10.67 11.03
C ASN A 203 8.60 -10.52 11.47
N GLY A 204 9.42 -9.79 10.70
CA GLY A 204 10.86 -9.71 10.91
C GLY A 204 11.63 -10.99 10.60
N LYS A 205 10.92 -12.06 10.18
CA LYS A 205 11.48 -13.35 9.75
C LYS A 205 11.42 -13.46 8.24
N ASP A 206 12.58 -13.28 7.62
CA ASP A 206 12.71 -13.29 6.18
C ASP A 206 12.91 -14.74 5.67
N LYS A 207 11.80 -15.45 5.44
CA LYS A 207 11.78 -16.79 4.84
C LYS A 207 12.49 -16.80 3.48
N LEU A 208 12.31 -15.72 2.70
CA LEU A 208 12.92 -15.55 1.39
C LEU A 208 14.45 -15.48 1.51
N GLU A 209 14.98 -14.65 2.40
CA GLU A 209 16.43 -14.56 2.62
C GLU A 209 17.01 -15.88 3.15
N LYS A 210 16.32 -16.57 4.08
CA LYS A 210 16.72 -17.92 4.52
C LYS A 210 16.80 -18.90 3.35
N ASN A 211 15.84 -18.84 2.41
CA ASN A 211 15.83 -19.72 1.24
C ASN A 211 16.95 -19.37 0.25
N LEU A 212 17.20 -18.07 0.02
CA LEU A 212 18.29 -17.59 -0.83
C LEU A 212 19.66 -18.05 -0.32
N LYS A 213 19.90 -18.05 0.99
CA LYS A 213 21.15 -18.60 1.55
C LYS A 213 21.35 -20.08 1.19
N LYS A 214 20.29 -20.89 1.30
CA LYS A 214 20.32 -22.31 0.90
C LYS A 214 20.56 -22.48 -0.60
N ILE A 215 19.89 -21.68 -1.42
CA ILE A 215 20.06 -21.68 -2.89
C ILE A 215 21.52 -21.38 -3.25
N PHE A 216 22.11 -20.33 -2.67
CA PHE A 216 23.49 -19.95 -2.98
C PHE A 216 24.52 -20.91 -2.38
N GLN A 217 24.19 -21.61 -1.30
CA GLN A 217 24.97 -22.75 -0.83
C GLN A 217 25.02 -23.88 -1.88
N GLN A 218 23.89 -24.21 -2.51
CA GLN A 218 23.85 -25.21 -3.59
C GLN A 218 24.67 -24.75 -4.81
N ILE A 219 24.53 -23.49 -5.21
CA ILE A 219 25.33 -22.91 -6.29
C ILE A 219 26.82 -22.99 -5.96
N HIS A 220 27.24 -22.62 -4.74
CA HIS A 220 28.63 -22.72 -4.29
C HIS A 220 29.16 -24.16 -4.35
N ASN A 221 28.37 -25.12 -3.87
CA ASN A 221 28.72 -26.54 -3.90
C ASN A 221 28.91 -27.06 -5.33
N GLY A 222 28.12 -26.55 -6.29
CA GLY A 222 28.19 -26.88 -7.70
C GLY A 222 29.28 -26.15 -8.51
N LEU A 223 30.03 -25.22 -7.91
CA LEU A 223 31.12 -24.52 -8.61
C LEU A 223 32.27 -25.48 -8.96
N ASP A 224 32.79 -25.38 -10.18
CA ASP A 224 33.96 -26.17 -10.59
C ASP A 224 35.28 -25.52 -10.17
N GLY A 225 36.18 -26.32 -9.59
CA GLY A 225 37.55 -25.92 -9.28
C GLY A 225 37.76 -25.32 -7.89
N LYS A 226 38.86 -25.74 -7.24
CA LYS A 226 39.21 -25.33 -5.87
C LYS A 226 39.39 -23.82 -5.72
N THR A 227 39.95 -23.16 -6.72
CA THR A 227 40.20 -21.70 -6.70
C THR A 227 38.90 -20.89 -6.69
N LEU A 228 37.89 -21.31 -7.46
CA LEU A 228 36.61 -20.62 -7.54
C LEU A 228 35.80 -20.82 -6.26
N LYS A 229 35.74 -22.06 -5.75
CA LYS A 229 35.12 -22.35 -4.44
C LYS A 229 35.78 -21.54 -3.31
N ALA A 230 37.11 -21.44 -3.31
CA ALA A 230 37.86 -20.68 -2.31
C ALA A 230 37.55 -19.18 -2.36
N ARG A 231 37.39 -18.58 -3.55
CA ARG A 231 37.01 -17.16 -3.70
C ARG A 231 35.69 -16.83 -3.01
N TYR A 232 34.74 -17.75 -3.07
CA TYR A 232 33.38 -17.57 -2.58
C TYR A 232 33.11 -18.33 -1.28
N GLN A 233 34.15 -18.80 -0.60
CA GLN A 233 34.01 -19.46 0.68
C GLN A 233 33.45 -18.49 1.71
N ASP A 234 32.37 -18.89 2.38
CA ASP A 234 31.75 -18.12 3.45
C ASP A 234 31.32 -19.05 4.59
N THR A 235 31.90 -18.84 5.76
CA THR A 235 31.62 -19.66 6.96
C THR A 235 30.27 -19.35 7.58
N LYS A 236 29.67 -18.19 7.28
CA LYS A 236 28.34 -17.80 7.76
C LYS A 236 27.20 -18.28 6.85
N GLY A 237 27.53 -18.73 5.64
CA GLY A 237 26.56 -19.21 4.67
C GLY A 237 25.70 -18.12 4.03
N ASP A 238 26.15 -16.85 4.06
CA ASP A 238 25.45 -15.72 3.44
C ASP A 238 25.81 -15.56 1.95
N PHE A 239 27.04 -15.94 1.59
CA PHE A 239 27.59 -15.95 0.24
C PHE A 239 27.52 -14.59 -0.48
N PHE A 240 27.60 -13.46 0.24
CA PHE A 240 27.37 -12.12 -0.33
C PHE A 240 28.19 -11.82 -1.59
N GLN A 241 29.48 -12.21 -1.65
CA GLN A 241 30.27 -12.00 -2.87
C GLN A 241 29.78 -12.85 -4.05
N LEU A 242 29.44 -14.12 -3.81
CA LEU A 242 28.91 -14.99 -4.85
C LEU A 242 27.60 -14.43 -5.39
N ARG A 243 26.73 -13.94 -4.50
CA ARG A 243 25.45 -13.31 -4.84
C ARG A 243 25.64 -12.03 -5.65
N GLU A 244 26.62 -11.20 -5.28
CA GLU A 244 26.97 -9.96 -6.01
C GLU A 244 27.46 -10.27 -7.44
N ASP A 245 28.41 -11.19 -7.57
CA ASP A 245 28.98 -11.57 -8.87
C ASP A 245 27.95 -12.33 -9.73
N TRP A 246 27.07 -13.12 -9.11
CA TRP A 246 25.95 -13.79 -9.79
C TRP A 246 24.95 -12.77 -10.34
N TRP A 247 24.57 -11.76 -9.56
CA TRP A 247 23.70 -10.69 -10.04
C TRP A 247 24.35 -9.98 -11.22
N TYR A 248 25.63 -9.58 -11.11
CA TYR A 248 26.40 -8.99 -12.21
C TYR A 248 26.33 -9.82 -13.49
N ALA A 249 26.55 -11.14 -13.39
CA ALA A 249 26.55 -12.04 -14.54
C ALA A 249 25.17 -12.17 -15.21
N ASN A 250 24.08 -12.01 -14.46
CA ASN A 250 22.73 -12.39 -14.89
C ASN A 250 21.75 -11.21 -15.07
N ARG A 251 22.08 -10.02 -14.54
CA ARG A 251 21.19 -8.83 -14.51
C ARG A 251 20.63 -8.43 -15.87
N LYS A 252 21.35 -8.69 -16.97
CA LYS A 252 20.90 -8.42 -18.34
C LYS A 252 19.62 -9.19 -18.67
N MET A 253 19.55 -10.47 -18.33
CA MET A 253 18.37 -11.27 -18.65
C MET A 253 17.18 -10.94 -17.74
N VAL A 254 17.46 -10.61 -16.47
CA VAL A 254 16.46 -10.13 -15.52
C VAL A 254 15.84 -8.81 -15.98
N TRP A 255 16.63 -7.87 -16.51
CA TRP A 255 16.10 -6.62 -17.08
C TRP A 255 15.20 -6.86 -18.29
N ILE A 256 15.58 -7.80 -19.17
CA ILE A 256 14.74 -8.20 -20.30
C ILE A 256 13.41 -8.75 -19.78
N ALA A 257 13.42 -9.64 -18.79
CA ALA A 257 12.21 -10.18 -18.17
C ALA A 257 11.31 -9.06 -17.59
N MET A 258 11.90 -8.17 -16.79
CA MET A 258 11.22 -7.02 -16.16
C MET A 258 10.50 -6.11 -17.18
N THR A 259 11.06 -5.97 -18.37
CA THR A 259 10.57 -5.01 -19.38
C THR A 259 9.67 -5.64 -20.43
N CYS A 260 9.31 -6.92 -20.34
CA CYS A 260 8.50 -7.60 -21.36
C CYS A 260 7.15 -6.90 -21.65
N GLY A 261 6.50 -6.37 -20.61
CA GLY A 261 5.22 -5.66 -20.68
C GLY A 261 5.33 -4.14 -20.89
N ALA A 262 6.54 -3.57 -20.95
CA ALA A 262 6.71 -2.13 -21.15
C ALA A 262 6.30 -1.72 -22.58
N GLY A 263 5.80 -0.49 -22.74
CA GLY A 263 5.39 0.05 -24.04
C GLY A 263 6.54 0.15 -25.05
N THR A 264 6.24 -0.04 -26.33
CA THR A 264 7.24 -0.04 -27.42
C THR A 264 7.90 1.32 -27.64
N SER A 265 7.31 2.41 -27.16
CA SER A 265 7.90 3.75 -27.19
C SER A 265 8.46 4.20 -25.83
N ALA A 266 8.52 3.31 -24.83
CA ALA A 266 8.96 3.66 -23.48
C ALA A 266 10.48 3.90 -23.45
N GLN A 267 10.89 5.04 -22.88
CA GLN A 267 12.28 5.45 -22.83
C GLN A 267 12.79 5.61 -21.39
N TYR A 268 13.96 5.04 -21.09
CA TYR A 268 14.65 5.27 -19.84
C TYR A 268 15.02 6.75 -19.70
N PHE A 269 15.00 7.27 -18.46
CA PHE A 269 15.13 8.71 -18.21
C PHE A 269 16.54 9.27 -18.42
N ARG A 270 17.55 8.40 -18.57
CA ARG A 270 18.92 8.77 -18.98
C ARG A 270 19.34 8.12 -20.30
N ARG A 271 20.25 8.78 -20.99
CA ARG A 271 20.91 8.29 -22.21
C ARG A 271 22.11 7.43 -21.86
N THR A 272 21.86 6.17 -21.52
CA THR A 272 22.89 5.24 -21.04
C THR A 272 23.31 4.21 -22.09
N CYS A 273 22.62 4.14 -23.23
CA CYS A 273 22.90 3.11 -24.24
C CYS A 273 24.12 3.45 -25.10
N GLY A 274 25.16 2.63 -25.07
CA GLY A 274 26.38 2.83 -25.86
C GLY A 274 27.01 4.21 -25.61
N SER A 275 27.35 4.94 -26.68
CA SER A 275 27.92 6.30 -26.61
C SER A 275 26.91 7.40 -26.24
N GLY A 276 25.94 7.12 -25.38
CA GLY A 276 24.96 8.11 -24.90
C GLY A 276 23.67 8.21 -25.72
N ASN A 277 23.13 7.07 -26.17
CA ASN A 277 21.84 6.99 -26.86
C ASN A 277 20.66 6.74 -25.90
N TRP A 278 19.46 7.11 -26.34
CA TRP A 278 18.21 6.71 -25.68
C TRP A 278 17.89 5.24 -25.92
N THR A 279 17.18 4.63 -24.99
CA THR A 279 16.44 3.39 -25.24
C THR A 279 15.35 3.61 -26.28
N LYS A 280 15.04 2.59 -27.09
CA LYS A 280 14.09 2.72 -28.21
C LYS A 280 12.84 1.84 -28.09
N ASP A 281 12.97 0.65 -27.50
CA ASP A 281 11.88 -0.33 -27.39
C ASP A 281 11.85 -0.93 -25.98
N LYS A 282 10.69 -0.86 -25.32
CA LYS A 282 10.44 -1.43 -23.98
C LYS A 282 11.49 -1.04 -22.93
N CYS A 283 11.92 0.22 -22.87
CA CYS A 283 12.99 0.64 -21.95
C CYS A 283 14.32 -0.10 -22.16
N ARG A 284 14.63 -0.61 -23.38
CA ARG A 284 15.87 -1.34 -23.67
C ARG A 284 16.78 -0.59 -24.63
N CYS A 285 18.08 -0.81 -24.45
CA CYS A 285 19.09 -0.47 -25.45
C CYS A 285 18.97 -1.40 -26.66
N ALA A 286 19.39 -0.93 -27.84
CA ALA A 286 19.39 -1.75 -29.06
C ALA A 286 20.34 -2.96 -28.95
N THR A 287 21.40 -2.84 -28.16
CA THR A 287 22.35 -3.92 -27.80
C THR A 287 21.84 -4.82 -26.67
N HIS A 288 20.64 -4.55 -26.16
CA HIS A 288 20.04 -5.15 -24.98
C HIS A 288 20.84 -4.98 -23.67
N ASP A 289 21.78 -4.04 -23.63
CA ASP A 289 22.45 -3.70 -22.38
C ASP A 289 21.46 -3.07 -21.40
N VAL A 290 21.74 -3.26 -20.10
CA VAL A 290 20.89 -2.73 -19.03
C VAL A 290 21.11 -1.22 -18.96
N PRO A 291 20.09 -0.38 -19.22
CA PRO A 291 20.24 1.06 -19.26
C PRO A 291 20.26 1.70 -17.87
N THR A 292 19.89 0.97 -16.82
CA THR A 292 19.84 1.46 -15.45
C THR A 292 21.03 0.94 -14.64
N TYR A 293 21.44 1.74 -13.66
CA TYR A 293 22.44 1.40 -12.65
C TYR A 293 21.87 1.63 -11.24
N PHE A 294 20.54 1.72 -11.11
CA PHE A 294 19.87 1.84 -9.82
C PHE A 294 20.18 0.66 -8.89
N ASP A 295 20.44 -0.53 -9.43
CA ASP A 295 20.91 -1.68 -8.66
C ASP A 295 22.30 -1.48 -8.04
N TYR A 296 23.02 -0.42 -8.35
CA TYR A 296 24.27 -0.03 -7.67
C TYR A 296 24.15 1.28 -6.89
N VAL A 297 22.93 1.73 -6.64
CA VAL A 297 22.60 2.83 -5.72
C VAL A 297 22.15 2.21 -4.39
N PRO A 298 22.64 2.64 -3.21
CA PRO A 298 22.18 2.14 -1.92
C PRO A 298 20.66 2.21 -1.77
N GLN A 299 20.04 1.12 -1.28
CA GLN A 299 18.58 0.95 -1.29
C GLN A 299 17.82 2.08 -0.59
N TYR A 300 18.30 2.48 0.59
CA TYR A 300 17.71 3.57 1.36
C TYR A 300 17.59 4.87 0.55
N LEU A 301 18.60 5.23 -0.25
CA LEU A 301 18.57 6.44 -1.07
C LEU A 301 17.53 6.33 -2.19
N ARG A 302 17.40 5.14 -2.82
CA ARG A 302 16.37 4.91 -3.84
C ARG A 302 14.97 5.04 -3.27
N TRP A 303 14.75 4.48 -2.08
CA TRP A 303 13.48 4.59 -1.37
C TRP A 303 13.17 6.02 -0.94
N PHE A 304 14.17 6.79 -0.50
CA PHE A 304 13.97 8.19 -0.12
C PHE A 304 13.66 9.10 -1.33
N GLU A 305 14.29 8.83 -2.48
CA GLU A 305 13.95 9.51 -3.74
C GLU A 305 12.55 9.14 -4.25
N GLU A 306 12.18 7.86 -4.20
CA GLU A 306 10.81 7.40 -4.52
C GLU A 306 9.77 8.02 -3.60
N TRP A 307 10.05 8.07 -2.29
CA TRP A 307 9.21 8.74 -1.29
C TRP A 307 9.02 10.22 -1.61
N GLY A 308 10.09 10.94 -1.98
CA GLY A 308 10.04 12.36 -2.30
C GLY A 308 9.15 12.66 -3.51
N GLU A 309 9.26 11.87 -4.58
CA GLU A 309 8.40 12.00 -5.76
C GLU A 309 6.92 11.74 -5.42
N GLU A 310 6.64 10.64 -4.72
CA GLU A 310 5.27 10.25 -4.38
C GLU A 310 4.64 11.21 -3.36
N PHE A 311 5.41 11.72 -2.39
CA PHE A 311 4.96 12.77 -1.48
C PHE A 311 4.50 14.00 -2.26
N CYS A 312 5.34 14.49 -3.19
CA CYS A 312 5.02 15.70 -3.94
C CYS A 312 3.79 15.55 -4.82
N ARG A 313 3.63 14.38 -5.46
CA ARG A 313 2.43 14.03 -6.21
C ARG A 313 1.20 14.01 -5.30
N LEU A 314 1.19 13.17 -4.27
CA LEU A 314 0.04 13.00 -3.38
C LEU A 314 -0.32 14.31 -2.68
N ARG A 315 0.66 15.09 -2.25
CA ARG A 315 0.42 16.42 -1.65
C ARG A 315 -0.31 17.33 -2.62
N LYS A 316 0.11 17.37 -3.89
CA LYS A 316 -0.51 18.20 -4.92
C LYS A 316 -1.98 17.83 -5.11
N HIS A 317 -2.25 16.55 -5.34
CA HIS A 317 -3.61 16.03 -5.53
C HIS A 317 -4.52 16.30 -4.33
N LYS A 318 -4.06 15.95 -3.12
CA LYS A 318 -4.82 16.17 -1.87
C LYS A 318 -5.09 17.66 -1.64
N LEU A 319 -4.14 18.55 -1.94
CA LEU A 319 -4.34 20.01 -1.86
C LEU A 319 -5.30 20.53 -2.93
N GLN A 320 -5.21 20.07 -4.18
CA GLN A 320 -6.15 20.45 -5.22
C GLN A 320 -7.57 20.03 -4.86
N ASN A 321 -7.75 18.85 -4.26
CA ASN A 321 -9.05 18.41 -3.78
C ASN A 321 -9.57 19.33 -2.65
N ALA A 322 -8.73 19.62 -1.65
CA ALA A 322 -9.08 20.54 -0.56
C ALA A 322 -9.45 21.94 -1.09
N ILE A 323 -8.67 22.51 -2.01
CA ILE A 323 -8.96 23.82 -2.63
C ILE A 323 -10.29 23.78 -3.38
N LYS A 324 -10.51 22.77 -4.22
CA LYS A 324 -11.74 22.64 -5.01
C LYS A 324 -12.99 22.60 -4.13
N ILE A 325 -12.92 21.93 -2.99
CA ILE A 325 -14.06 21.75 -2.08
C ILE A 325 -14.23 22.97 -1.17
N CYS A 326 -13.15 23.52 -0.63
CA CYS A 326 -13.19 24.57 0.38
C CYS A 326 -13.19 26.00 -0.20
N ARG A 327 -12.74 26.19 -1.45
CA ARG A 327 -12.62 27.49 -2.15
C ARG A 327 -13.27 27.51 -3.53
N GLY A 328 -13.94 26.44 -3.95
CA GLY A 328 -14.62 26.39 -5.24
C GLY A 328 -15.86 27.31 -5.31
N LYS A 329 -16.51 27.36 -6.47
CA LYS A 329 -17.80 28.04 -6.63
C LYS A 329 -18.92 27.29 -5.91
N ASP A 330 -19.91 28.01 -5.38
CA ASP A 330 -21.20 27.48 -4.91
C ASP A 330 -22.18 27.26 -6.07
N LYS A 331 -23.39 26.78 -5.77
CA LYS A 331 -24.47 26.57 -6.76
C LYS A 331 -24.91 27.85 -7.47
N GLU A 332 -24.64 29.02 -6.89
CA GLU A 332 -24.99 30.34 -7.43
C GLU A 332 -23.82 30.98 -8.20
N GLY A 333 -22.67 30.29 -8.30
CA GLY A 333 -21.48 30.78 -8.98
C GLY A 333 -20.61 31.75 -8.16
N LYS A 334 -20.86 31.91 -6.85
CA LYS A 334 -20.04 32.72 -5.94
C LYS A 334 -18.93 31.87 -5.34
N ASP A 335 -17.77 32.49 -5.07
CA ASP A 335 -16.67 31.77 -4.42
C ASP A 335 -17.04 31.34 -3.00
N ARG A 336 -16.60 30.15 -2.59
CA ARG A 336 -16.71 29.69 -1.21
C ARG A 336 -15.48 30.05 -0.41
N TYR A 337 -15.66 30.20 0.90
CA TYR A 337 -14.53 30.29 1.83
C TYR A 337 -14.83 29.48 3.08
N CYS A 338 -14.69 28.16 2.99
CA CYS A 338 -15.01 27.24 4.08
C CYS A 338 -13.79 26.87 4.93
N ASP A 339 -13.96 26.60 6.22
CA ASP A 339 -12.90 26.02 7.04
C ASP A 339 -13.06 24.52 7.30
N LEU A 340 -12.03 23.92 7.90
CA LEU A 340 -12.01 22.50 8.29
C LEU A 340 -13.11 22.13 9.32
N ASN A 341 -13.71 23.13 9.96
CA ASN A 341 -14.71 22.97 11.01
C ASN A 341 -16.14 23.11 10.48
N GLY A 342 -16.29 23.27 9.15
CA GLY A 342 -17.56 23.37 8.45
C GLY A 342 -18.22 24.74 8.49
N TYR A 343 -17.44 25.78 8.73
CA TYR A 343 -17.94 27.15 8.78
C TYR A 343 -17.63 27.92 7.48
N ASP A 344 -18.57 28.76 7.06
CA ASP A 344 -18.35 29.76 6.01
C ASP A 344 -17.67 30.99 6.64
N CYS A 345 -16.39 31.18 6.30
CA CYS A 345 -15.58 32.23 6.86
C CYS A 345 -16.02 33.63 6.41
N ARG A 346 -16.82 33.76 5.34
CA ARG A 346 -17.38 35.05 4.91
C ARG A 346 -18.37 35.63 5.92
N LYS A 347 -18.99 34.75 6.71
CA LYS A 347 -20.03 35.08 7.70
C LYS A 347 -19.62 34.72 9.13
N THR A 348 -18.51 34.02 9.30
CA THR A 348 -18.03 33.55 10.61
C THR A 348 -17.04 34.53 11.22
N VAL A 349 -17.34 34.96 12.45
CA VAL A 349 -16.48 35.78 13.30
C VAL A 349 -16.37 35.09 14.65
N ARG A 350 -15.29 34.32 14.83
CA ARG A 350 -15.13 33.43 15.98
C ARG A 350 -15.01 34.20 17.29
N GLY A 351 -14.31 35.33 17.28
CA GLY A 351 -14.15 36.19 18.46
C GLY A 351 -15.45 36.77 18.99
N GLU A 352 -16.47 36.91 18.14
CA GLU A 352 -17.81 37.38 18.51
C GLU A 352 -18.79 36.23 18.79
N ASN A 353 -18.33 34.97 18.78
CA ASN A 353 -19.16 33.76 18.79
C ASN A 353 -20.19 33.69 17.66
N LYS A 354 -19.91 34.31 16.52
CA LYS A 354 -20.73 34.20 15.31
C LYS A 354 -20.19 33.07 14.45
N ARG A 355 -20.86 31.91 14.49
CA ARG A 355 -20.55 30.76 13.64
C ARG A 355 -21.64 30.60 12.59
N PHE A 356 -21.23 30.54 11.33
CA PHE A 356 -22.14 30.27 10.23
C PHE A 356 -21.74 28.97 9.57
N SER A 357 -22.61 27.97 9.62
CA SER A 357 -22.44 26.70 8.91
C SER A 357 -23.50 26.59 7.81
N ASN A 358 -23.16 25.91 6.73
CA ASN A 358 -24.08 25.63 5.63
C ASN A 358 -23.80 24.24 5.03
N ASP A 359 -24.69 23.79 4.16
CA ASP A 359 -24.63 22.47 3.53
C ASP A 359 -23.48 22.30 2.52
N GLU A 360 -22.69 23.35 2.28
CA GLU A 360 -21.56 23.30 1.35
C GLU A 360 -20.21 23.29 2.07
N CYS A 361 -20.11 23.96 3.22
CA CYS A 361 -18.87 24.08 3.96
C CYS A 361 -18.57 22.86 4.83
N TYR A 362 -19.55 22.07 5.26
CA TYR A 362 -19.24 20.83 5.99
C TYR A 362 -18.39 19.87 5.15
N LYS A 363 -18.57 19.89 3.82
CA LYS A 363 -17.80 19.08 2.88
C LYS A 363 -16.30 19.38 2.92
N CYS A 364 -15.89 20.57 3.34
CA CYS A 364 -14.47 20.94 3.50
C CYS A 364 -13.77 20.15 4.61
N SER A 365 -14.51 19.70 5.63
CA SER A 365 -13.95 18.99 6.77
C SER A 365 -13.27 17.67 6.37
N LEU A 366 -13.91 16.87 5.51
CA LEU A 366 -13.43 15.53 5.14
C LEU A 366 -12.05 15.56 4.42
N PRO A 367 -11.87 16.29 3.29
CA PRO A 367 -10.57 16.35 2.63
C PRO A 367 -9.49 16.97 3.52
N CYS A 368 -9.87 17.93 4.39
CA CYS A 368 -8.95 18.57 5.31
C CYS A 368 -8.50 17.65 6.46
N ASP A 369 -9.42 16.94 7.12
CA ASP A 369 -9.07 16.00 8.19
C ASP A 369 -8.14 14.89 7.67
N HIS A 370 -8.43 14.37 6.47
CA HIS A 370 -7.59 13.36 5.83
C HIS A 370 -6.21 13.92 5.42
N PHE A 371 -6.16 15.10 4.79
CA PHE A 371 -4.89 15.75 4.44
C PHE A 371 -4.02 15.99 5.68
N VAL A 372 -4.62 16.48 6.77
CA VAL A 372 -3.93 16.72 8.05
C VAL A 372 -3.37 15.43 8.63
N HIS A 373 -4.13 14.34 8.61
CA HIS A 373 -3.62 13.05 9.10
C HIS A 373 -2.47 12.54 8.23
N TRP A 374 -2.64 12.56 6.91
CA TRP A 374 -1.63 12.10 5.97
C TRP A 374 -0.34 12.93 6.08
N ILE A 375 -0.42 14.27 6.13
CA ILE A 375 0.77 15.13 6.18
C ILE A 375 1.54 14.98 7.51
N ASP A 376 0.85 14.76 8.63
CA ASP A 376 1.47 14.52 9.93
C ASP A 376 2.28 13.20 9.93
N ASN A 377 1.82 12.17 9.21
CA ASN A 377 2.55 10.91 9.04
C ASN A 377 3.74 11.06 8.07
N GLN A 378 3.54 11.70 6.92
CA GLN A 378 4.62 11.97 5.97
C GLN A 378 5.76 12.77 6.60
N ARG A 379 5.45 13.69 7.53
CA ARG A 379 6.48 14.41 8.29
C ARG A 379 7.36 13.48 9.12
N LYS A 380 6.82 12.42 9.71
CA LYS A 380 7.60 11.46 10.52
C LYS A 380 8.49 10.61 9.64
N GLU A 381 7.96 10.09 8.52
CA GLU A 381 8.72 9.36 7.52
C GLU A 381 9.89 10.20 6.99
N PHE A 382 9.63 11.48 6.69
CA PHE A 382 10.66 12.43 6.29
C PHE A 382 11.76 12.59 7.35
N LEU A 383 11.39 12.81 8.61
CA LEU A 383 12.37 13.02 9.68
C LEU A 383 13.25 11.78 9.90
N LYS A 384 12.66 10.57 9.89
CA LYS A 384 13.41 9.30 9.99
C LYS A 384 14.41 9.13 8.86
N GLN A 385 13.97 9.36 7.62
CA GLN A 385 14.82 9.24 6.45
C GLN A 385 15.90 10.31 6.43
N ARG A 386 15.60 11.55 6.82
CA ARG A 386 16.60 12.63 6.92
C ARG A 386 17.71 12.28 7.90
N GLU A 387 17.36 11.77 9.09
CA GLU A 387 18.37 11.35 10.07
C GLU A 387 19.23 10.18 9.55
N LYS A 388 18.62 9.24 8.83
CA LYS A 388 19.34 8.13 8.19
C LYS A 388 20.37 8.64 7.17
N TYR A 389 20.07 9.68 6.39
CA TYR A 389 21.01 10.27 5.44
C TYR A 389 22.29 10.72 6.14
N ASP A 390 22.13 11.49 7.22
CA ASP A 390 23.25 12.02 7.99
C ASP A 390 24.09 10.87 8.58
N LYS A 391 23.45 9.83 9.13
CA LYS A 391 24.14 8.63 9.64
C LYS A 391 24.98 7.95 8.53
N GLU A 392 24.43 7.73 7.35
CA GLU A 392 25.15 7.04 6.25
C GLU A 392 26.32 7.88 5.69
N ILE A 393 26.16 9.21 5.57
CA ILE A 393 27.26 10.09 5.18
C ILE A 393 28.39 10.09 6.22
N GLN A 394 28.07 10.12 7.52
CA GLN A 394 29.08 10.09 8.58
C GLN A 394 29.83 8.75 8.61
N LYS A 395 29.14 7.62 8.44
CA LYS A 395 29.78 6.31 8.29
C LYS A 395 30.78 6.30 7.14
N ALA A 396 30.42 6.90 6.00
CA ALA A 396 31.32 6.99 4.86
C ALA A 396 32.56 7.88 5.13
N LYS A 397 32.46 8.89 6.02
CA LYS A 397 33.57 9.77 6.44
C LYS A 397 34.55 9.10 7.39
N ALA A 398 34.08 8.23 8.27
CA ALA A 398 34.88 7.68 9.39
C ALA A 398 36.07 6.81 8.97
N ASP A 399 36.21 6.47 7.67
CA ASP A 399 37.25 5.61 7.11
C ASP A 399 37.56 4.34 7.92
N THR A 400 36.59 3.88 8.70
CA THR A 400 36.66 2.64 9.44
C THR A 400 36.82 1.51 8.43
N LYS A 401 37.96 0.83 8.52
CA LYS A 401 38.08 -0.55 8.04
C LYS A 401 37.19 -1.40 8.95
N GLU A 402 35.89 -1.45 8.68
CA GLU A 402 35.13 -2.64 9.09
C GLU A 402 35.49 -3.78 8.14
N GLU A 403 36.74 -4.23 8.23
CA GLU A 403 37.04 -5.63 7.96
C GLU A 403 36.48 -6.38 9.16
N THR A 404 35.23 -6.83 9.08
CA THR A 404 34.80 -7.89 9.97
C THR A 404 35.64 -9.09 9.64
N SER A 405 36.52 -9.46 10.56
CA SER A 405 37.54 -10.49 10.46
C SER A 405 37.03 -11.91 10.25
N ASN A 406 35.76 -12.12 9.84
CA ASN A 406 35.18 -13.39 9.42
C ASN A 406 33.78 -13.19 8.77
N GLY A 407 33.75 -12.89 7.46
CA GLY A 407 32.55 -12.77 6.63
C GLY A 407 32.43 -11.39 5.97
N LYS A 408 32.34 -11.34 4.64
CA LYS A 408 32.13 -10.07 3.90
C LYS A 408 30.81 -9.45 4.35
N SER A 409 30.79 -8.14 4.64
CA SER A 409 29.54 -7.43 4.89
C SER A 409 28.69 -7.38 3.62
N ASN A 410 27.37 -7.27 3.76
CA ASN A 410 26.45 -7.13 2.63
C ASN A 410 26.49 -5.73 1.99
N ASN A 411 27.28 -4.79 2.51
CA ASN A 411 27.40 -3.41 2.02
C ASN A 411 28.42 -3.23 0.86
N ILE A 412 28.69 -4.29 0.09
CA ILE A 412 29.66 -4.27 -1.02
C ILE A 412 29.33 -3.11 -1.97
N TYR A 413 30.32 -2.25 -2.22
CA TYR A 413 30.27 -1.04 -3.06
C TYR A 413 29.50 0.18 -2.52
N GLU A 414 28.79 0.07 -1.39
CA GLU A 414 28.03 1.21 -0.84
C GLU A 414 28.96 2.35 -0.39
N LYS A 415 30.11 2.02 0.19
CA LYS A 415 31.09 3.02 0.63
C LYS A 415 31.61 3.85 -0.55
N GLU A 416 31.87 3.21 -1.68
CA GLU A 416 32.28 3.86 -2.93
C GLU A 416 31.19 4.79 -3.44
N PHE A 417 29.92 4.36 -3.41
CA PHE A 417 28.81 5.22 -3.78
C PHE A 417 28.73 6.49 -2.91
N TYR A 418 28.77 6.36 -1.58
CA TYR A 418 28.73 7.51 -0.67
C TYR A 418 30.00 8.38 -0.74
N LYS A 419 31.16 7.81 -1.12
CA LYS A 419 32.37 8.58 -1.43
C LYS A 419 32.16 9.50 -2.63
N GLU A 420 31.53 9.01 -3.68
CA GLU A 420 31.20 9.82 -4.84
C GLU A 420 30.10 10.84 -4.53
N LEU A 421 29.02 10.40 -3.86
CA LEU A 421 27.87 11.25 -3.53
C LEU A 421 28.26 12.46 -2.66
N ARG A 422 29.13 12.27 -1.66
CA ARG A 422 29.51 13.36 -0.74
C ARG A 422 30.20 14.53 -1.43
N THR A 423 30.81 14.32 -2.60
CA THR A 423 31.53 15.37 -3.34
C THR A 423 30.61 16.55 -3.62
N ASP A 424 29.37 16.25 -4.02
CA ASP A 424 28.35 17.26 -4.33
C ASP A 424 27.30 17.39 -3.21
N TYR A 425 27.03 16.30 -2.47
CA TYR A 425 25.92 16.16 -1.52
C TYR A 425 26.38 15.76 -0.11
N GLU A 426 27.46 16.37 0.39
CA GLU A 426 28.01 16.12 1.73
C GLU A 426 27.00 16.35 2.89
N ASN A 427 25.98 17.16 2.67
CA ASN A 427 24.92 17.48 3.63
C ASN A 427 23.56 17.13 3.04
N VAL A 428 22.68 16.55 3.87
CA VAL A 428 21.30 16.23 3.52
C VAL A 428 20.56 17.43 2.92
N GLU A 429 20.84 18.66 3.35
CA GLU A 429 20.19 19.88 2.82
C GLU A 429 20.37 20.05 1.31
N LYS A 430 21.56 19.76 0.76
CA LYS A 430 21.78 19.85 -0.70
C LYS A 430 20.98 18.79 -1.44
N PHE A 431 20.87 17.61 -0.86
CA PHE A 431 20.05 16.53 -1.42
C PHE A 431 18.55 16.89 -1.34
N LEU A 432 18.08 17.45 -0.23
CA LEU A 432 16.71 17.90 -0.05
C LEU A 432 16.36 19.08 -0.97
N GLU A 433 17.28 20.00 -1.22
CA GLU A 433 17.14 21.04 -2.23
C GLU A 433 16.98 20.42 -3.62
N LYS A 434 17.74 19.35 -3.92
CA LYS A 434 17.62 18.62 -5.19
C LYS A 434 16.22 17.99 -5.35
N LEU A 435 15.74 17.30 -4.31
CA LEU A 435 14.39 16.73 -4.28
C LEU A 435 13.31 17.82 -4.44
N SER A 436 13.46 18.96 -3.77
CA SER A 436 12.51 20.09 -3.84
C SER A 436 12.45 20.71 -5.24
N ASN A 437 13.56 20.68 -5.98
CA ASN A 437 13.65 21.19 -7.34
C ASN A 437 13.10 20.24 -8.40
N GLU A 438 12.67 19.02 -8.02
CA GLU A 438 12.04 18.10 -8.95
C GLU A 438 10.75 18.69 -9.54
N GLY A 439 10.46 18.34 -10.79
CA GLY A 439 9.41 19.01 -11.55
C GLY A 439 8.02 18.89 -10.95
N ILE A 440 7.73 17.81 -10.21
CA ILE A 440 6.46 17.61 -9.52
C ILE A 440 6.40 18.42 -8.21
N CYS A 441 7.51 18.49 -7.45
CA CYS A 441 7.61 19.23 -6.19
C CYS A 441 7.57 20.75 -6.39
N LYS A 442 8.30 21.24 -7.40
CA LYS A 442 8.45 22.67 -7.69
C LYS A 442 7.19 23.32 -8.24
N LYS A 443 6.29 22.54 -8.86
CA LYS A 443 5.05 23.07 -9.43
C LYS A 443 4.03 23.27 -8.32
N PRO A 444 3.61 24.52 -8.05
CA PRO A 444 2.61 24.79 -7.04
C PRO A 444 1.27 24.15 -7.42
N PRO A 445 0.54 23.53 -6.47
CA PRO A 445 -0.82 23.06 -6.71
C PRO A 445 -1.72 24.25 -7.05
N THR A 446 -2.54 24.13 -8.11
CA THR A 446 -3.39 25.22 -8.59
C THR A 446 -4.76 24.70 -9.00
N VAL A 447 -5.82 25.43 -8.62
CA VAL A 447 -7.21 25.17 -9.01
C VAL A 447 -7.88 26.53 -9.29
N GLY A 448 -8.20 26.82 -10.55
CA GLY A 448 -8.69 28.15 -10.92
C GLY A 448 -7.65 29.23 -10.60
N THR A 449 -8.02 30.22 -9.80
CA THR A 449 -7.14 31.29 -9.32
C THR A 449 -6.41 30.96 -8.02
N GLU A 450 -6.81 29.90 -7.33
CA GLU A 450 -6.24 29.48 -6.04
C GLU A 450 -4.93 28.72 -6.25
N LYS A 451 -3.93 29.04 -5.44
CA LYS A 451 -2.56 28.52 -5.58
C LYS A 451 -1.95 28.22 -4.22
N ALA A 452 -1.64 26.96 -3.97
CA ALA A 452 -0.93 26.54 -2.76
C ALA A 452 0.59 26.62 -2.93
N ASP A 453 1.30 26.64 -1.80
CA ASP A 453 2.75 26.53 -1.78
C ASP A 453 3.23 25.19 -2.38
N ALA A 454 4.29 25.28 -3.19
CA ALA A 454 5.04 24.13 -3.67
C ALA A 454 5.70 23.36 -2.52
N ALA A 455 6.03 22.08 -2.74
CA ALA A 455 6.76 21.29 -1.74
C ALA A 455 8.23 21.71 -1.74
N ASP A 456 8.74 22.04 -0.56
CA ASP A 456 10.13 22.44 -0.35
C ASP A 456 10.65 21.86 0.99
N PHE A 457 11.57 20.91 0.86
CA PHE A 457 12.15 20.14 1.96
C PHE A 457 13.36 20.83 2.60
N THR A 458 13.75 22.02 2.15
CA THR A 458 14.84 22.78 2.80
C THR A 458 14.45 23.19 4.22
N ASN A 459 15.43 23.33 5.12
CA ASN A 459 15.17 23.62 6.53
C ASN A 459 14.25 24.84 6.79
N GLY A 460 14.34 25.89 5.96
CA GLY A 460 13.51 27.09 6.09
C GLY A 460 12.04 26.90 5.68
N ASN A 461 11.75 25.90 4.84
CA ASN A 461 10.42 25.69 4.27
C ASN A 461 9.78 24.36 4.69
N THR A 462 10.52 23.47 5.33
CA THR A 462 10.00 22.19 5.88
C THR A 462 8.73 22.41 6.71
N GLY A 463 8.70 23.44 7.56
CA GLY A 463 7.51 23.77 8.36
C GLY A 463 6.27 24.13 7.52
N LYS A 464 6.45 24.76 6.35
CA LYS A 464 5.36 25.08 5.40
C LYS A 464 4.95 23.86 4.58
N THR A 465 5.92 23.06 4.14
CA THR A 465 5.70 21.84 3.37
C THR A 465 4.82 20.85 4.12
N PHE A 466 5.09 20.65 5.40
CA PHE A 466 4.31 19.78 6.30
C PHE A 466 3.25 20.54 7.11
N SER A 467 2.91 21.78 6.73
CA SER A 467 1.83 22.55 7.36
C SER A 467 0.46 22.01 6.95
N ARG A 468 -0.53 22.22 7.82
CA ARG A 468 -1.95 21.87 7.61
C ARG A 468 -2.65 22.70 6.53
N THR A 469 -1.90 23.38 5.64
CA THR A 469 -2.33 24.30 4.59
C THR A 469 -3.24 25.45 5.07
N GLU A 470 -3.28 26.57 4.36
CA GLU A 470 -4.18 27.67 4.73
C GLU A 470 -5.66 27.35 4.43
N TYR A 471 -5.91 26.46 3.48
CA TYR A 471 -7.26 26.05 3.05
C TYR A 471 -7.98 25.19 4.11
N CYS A 472 -7.21 24.55 4.97
CA CYS A 472 -7.67 23.69 6.06
C CYS A 472 -7.35 24.29 7.43
N GLN A 473 -7.23 25.62 7.52
CA GLN A 473 -7.20 26.35 8.79
C GLN A 473 -8.62 26.75 9.21
N ALA A 474 -8.85 26.86 10.51
CA ALA A 474 -10.08 27.44 11.05
C ALA A 474 -10.28 28.88 10.52
N CYS A 475 -11.53 29.33 10.42
CA CYS A 475 -11.81 30.69 10.01
C CYS A 475 -11.04 31.71 10.86
N PRO A 476 -10.60 32.84 10.27
CA PRO A 476 -9.89 33.88 11.01
C PRO A 476 -10.66 34.32 12.25
N TRP A 477 -9.95 34.61 13.33
CA TRP A 477 -10.57 34.91 14.64
C TRP A 477 -11.59 36.04 14.55
N CYS A 478 -11.21 37.17 13.94
CA CYS A 478 -12.08 38.31 13.70
C CYS A 478 -12.75 38.33 12.31
N GLY A 479 -12.89 37.16 11.68
CA GLY A 479 -13.51 37.03 10.35
C GLY A 479 -12.69 37.65 9.23
N MET A 480 -13.35 37.93 8.11
CA MET A 480 -12.73 38.47 6.90
C MET A 480 -13.62 39.50 6.23
N LYS A 481 -13.00 40.37 5.43
CA LYS A 481 -13.68 41.30 4.55
C LYS A 481 -13.65 40.74 3.13
N CYS A 482 -14.81 40.54 2.53
CA CYS A 482 -14.94 40.12 1.15
C CYS A 482 -15.54 41.24 0.31
N THR A 483 -15.00 41.46 -0.89
CA THR A 483 -15.53 42.40 -1.88
C THR A 483 -16.51 41.70 -2.84
N ASP A 484 -17.33 42.48 -3.55
CA ASP A 484 -18.36 41.96 -4.46
C ASP A 484 -17.77 41.15 -5.64
N ASP A 485 -16.50 41.38 -5.97
CA ASP A 485 -15.71 40.61 -6.95
C ASP A 485 -15.23 39.25 -6.40
N GLY A 486 -15.58 38.90 -5.16
CA GLY A 486 -15.31 37.61 -4.53
C GLY A 486 -13.99 37.54 -3.75
N LYS A 487 -13.16 38.59 -3.76
CA LYS A 487 -11.86 38.59 -3.07
C LYS A 487 -12.03 38.81 -1.56
N CYS A 488 -11.48 37.90 -0.76
CA CYS A 488 -11.56 37.96 0.70
C CYS A 488 -10.19 38.20 1.36
N THR A 489 -10.13 39.10 2.34
CA THR A 489 -8.93 39.37 3.15
C THR A 489 -9.24 39.20 4.64
N LYS A 490 -8.32 38.57 5.39
CA LYS A 490 -8.47 38.35 6.84
C LYS A 490 -8.51 39.69 7.57
N ASN A 491 -9.45 39.86 8.50
CA ASN A 491 -9.46 41.03 9.37
C ASN A 491 -8.28 40.94 10.37
N PRO A 492 -7.74 42.08 10.84
CA PRO A 492 -6.72 42.09 11.89
C PRO A 492 -7.21 41.34 13.14
N GLU A 493 -6.35 40.54 13.78
CA GLU A 493 -6.74 39.69 14.92
C GLU A 493 -7.29 40.47 16.13
N GLY A 494 -6.99 41.76 16.25
CA GLY A 494 -7.53 42.66 17.29
C GLY A 494 -8.70 43.53 16.84
N SER A 495 -9.32 43.27 15.68
CA SER A 495 -10.43 44.10 15.18
C SER A 495 -11.78 43.79 15.85
N CYS A 496 -11.89 42.67 16.56
CA CYS A 496 -13.11 42.21 17.23
C CYS A 496 -12.97 42.13 18.77
N THR A 497 -11.88 42.65 19.34
CA THR A 497 -11.59 42.57 20.80
C THR A 497 -12.64 43.28 21.66
N GLU A 498 -13.24 44.38 21.19
CA GLU A 498 -14.30 45.09 21.92
C GLU A 498 -15.62 44.29 22.01
N GLN A 499 -15.76 43.24 21.19
CA GLN A 499 -17.00 42.49 20.99
C GLN A 499 -16.90 41.02 21.42
N ILE A 500 -15.83 40.65 22.12
CA ILE A 500 -15.65 39.29 22.66
C ILE A 500 -16.74 39.02 23.69
N ARG A 501 -17.70 38.18 23.32
CA ARG A 501 -18.74 37.70 24.22
C ARG A 501 -18.29 36.36 24.82
N ARG A 502 -18.63 36.06 26.07
CA ARG A 502 -18.63 34.67 26.53
C ARG A 502 -20.01 34.11 26.19
N LYS A 503 -20.05 33.03 25.41
CA LYS A 503 -21.30 32.33 25.14
C LYS A 503 -21.53 31.31 26.25
N GLU A 504 -22.64 31.45 26.95
CA GLU A 504 -23.11 30.44 27.90
C GLU A 504 -24.08 29.52 27.17
N TYR A 505 -23.84 28.21 27.26
CA TYR A 505 -24.67 27.20 26.61
C TYR A 505 -25.63 26.60 27.63
N THR A 506 -26.92 26.61 27.34
CA THR A 506 -27.94 26.01 28.23
C THR A 506 -27.79 24.48 28.30
N THR A 507 -28.07 23.88 29.46
CA THR A 507 -27.92 22.44 29.66
C THR A 507 -28.96 21.62 28.91
N GLU A 508 -30.17 22.16 28.71
CA GLU A 508 -31.31 21.45 28.09
C GLU A 508 -31.04 21.04 26.63
N ASN A 509 -30.41 21.91 25.83
CA ASN A 509 -30.08 21.60 24.43
C ASN A 509 -28.61 21.17 24.24
N SER A 510 -27.92 20.85 25.33
CA SER A 510 -26.54 20.35 25.30
C SER A 510 -26.48 18.83 25.35
N THR A 511 -25.40 18.25 24.84
CA THR A 511 -25.10 16.81 24.94
C THR A 511 -23.61 16.61 25.11
N ASP A 512 -23.22 15.85 26.12
CA ASP A 512 -21.83 15.42 26.27
C ASP A 512 -21.61 14.17 25.41
N ILE A 513 -20.64 14.23 24.52
CA ILE A 513 -20.31 13.17 23.57
C ILE A 513 -18.83 12.80 23.78
N PRO A 514 -18.52 11.73 24.51
CA PRO A 514 -17.14 11.27 24.71
C PRO A 514 -16.67 10.47 23.49
N ILE A 515 -15.70 11.00 22.74
CA ILE A 515 -15.16 10.36 21.52
C ILE A 515 -13.81 9.70 21.79
N LEU A 516 -13.69 8.42 21.50
CA LEU A 516 -12.43 7.69 21.47
C LEU A 516 -11.63 8.09 20.22
N THR A 517 -10.48 8.72 20.46
CA THR A 517 -9.58 9.23 19.41
C THR A 517 -8.33 8.37 19.28
N PRO A 518 -7.94 7.98 18.04
CA PRO A 518 -6.74 7.18 17.82
C PRO A 518 -5.48 8.00 18.07
N ASP A 519 -4.42 7.34 18.56
CA ASP A 519 -3.07 7.88 18.51
C ASP A 519 -2.62 7.95 17.05
N LYS A 520 -2.70 9.16 16.48
CA LYS A 520 -2.33 9.46 15.10
C LYS A 520 -0.82 9.32 14.83
N SER A 521 -0.03 8.89 15.82
CA SER A 521 1.36 8.49 15.61
C SER A 521 1.58 7.04 15.25
N GLN A 522 0.55 6.22 15.38
CA GLN A 522 0.62 4.80 15.13
C GLN A 522 -0.11 4.46 13.82
N SER A 523 0.43 3.51 13.07
CA SER A 523 -0.17 3.03 11.82
C SER A 523 -1.11 1.85 12.05
N ARG A 524 -0.77 0.95 12.98
CA ARG A 524 -1.53 -0.25 13.33
C ARG A 524 -2.69 0.06 14.28
N ILE A 525 -3.87 -0.51 14.03
CA ILE A 525 -5.10 -0.20 14.79
C ILE A 525 -5.00 -0.49 16.29
N LEU A 526 -4.37 -1.60 16.66
CA LEU A 526 -4.10 -1.95 18.06
C LEU A 526 -3.20 -0.92 18.74
N ASP A 527 -2.19 -0.40 18.04
CA ASP A 527 -1.29 0.61 18.60
C ASP A 527 -1.98 1.98 18.68
N LYS A 528 -2.82 2.32 17.69
CA LYS A 528 -3.66 3.53 17.72
C LYS A 528 -4.52 3.58 18.98
N TYR A 529 -5.02 2.45 19.46
CA TYR A 529 -5.91 2.36 20.62
C TYR A 529 -5.28 1.71 21.85
N LYS A 530 -3.94 1.60 21.88
CA LYS A 530 -3.23 0.89 22.93
C LYS A 530 -3.55 1.39 24.33
N LYS A 531 -3.56 2.71 24.57
CA LYS A 531 -3.83 3.24 25.93
C LYS A 531 -5.28 2.98 26.34
N PHE A 532 -6.22 3.06 25.40
CA PHE A 532 -7.61 2.69 25.64
C PHE A 532 -7.74 1.21 26.01
N CYS A 533 -7.03 0.33 25.31
CA CYS A 533 -7.11 -1.11 25.52
C CYS A 533 -6.34 -1.64 26.73
N ASP A 534 -5.21 -1.01 27.08
CA ASP A 534 -4.36 -1.41 28.22
C ASP A 534 -4.98 -0.99 29.57
N ASN A 535 -5.73 0.12 29.62
CA ASN A 535 -6.28 0.72 30.86
C ASN A 535 -7.54 0.03 31.42
N ALA A 536 -7.85 -1.19 30.98
CA ALA A 536 -9.09 -1.88 31.36
C ALA A 536 -9.10 -2.51 32.77
N ASN A 537 -7.97 -2.50 33.50
CA ASN A 537 -7.83 -3.16 34.80
C ASN A 537 -7.88 -2.22 36.02
N ASP A 538 -8.05 -0.91 35.82
CA ASP A 538 -8.15 0.03 36.95
C ASP A 538 -9.58 0.05 37.51
N LYS A 539 -9.71 -0.36 38.78
CA LYS A 539 -10.96 -0.47 39.56
C LYS A 539 -11.72 0.87 39.76
N ASN A 540 -11.29 1.94 39.10
CA ASN A 540 -11.88 3.28 39.14
C ASN A 540 -12.55 3.71 37.82
N GLY A 541 -12.97 2.76 36.96
CA GLY A 541 -14.17 2.87 36.11
C GLY A 541 -14.34 4.06 35.16
N ALA A 542 -13.35 4.93 34.97
CA ALA A 542 -13.44 6.07 34.07
C ALA A 542 -12.05 6.49 33.61
N THR A 543 -11.78 6.24 32.34
CA THR A 543 -10.95 6.99 31.37
C THR A 543 -10.09 6.01 30.58
N GLY A 544 -10.36 5.87 29.29
CA GLY A 544 -9.44 5.26 28.32
C GLY A 544 -8.18 6.11 28.12
N GLY A 545 -7.53 6.51 29.23
CA GLY A 545 -6.49 7.53 29.28
C GLY A 545 -6.90 8.86 28.67
N ASP A 546 -5.92 9.54 28.09
CA ASP A 546 -6.08 10.77 27.32
C ASP A 546 -6.72 10.56 25.94
N GLN A 547 -7.08 9.32 25.56
CA GLN A 547 -7.65 9.02 24.24
C GLN A 547 -9.15 9.29 24.12
N ILE A 548 -9.90 9.30 25.23
CA ILE A 548 -11.31 9.70 25.24
C ILE A 548 -11.40 11.23 25.37
N LYS A 549 -11.84 11.88 24.30
CA LYS A 549 -12.02 13.34 24.24
C LYS A 549 -13.48 13.69 24.51
N LYS A 550 -13.74 14.46 25.57
CA LYS A 550 -15.08 14.93 25.92
C LYS A 550 -15.47 16.11 25.02
N TRP A 551 -16.47 15.92 24.17
CA TRP A 551 -17.10 17.00 23.43
C TRP A 551 -18.40 17.39 24.09
N LYS A 552 -18.76 18.67 24.02
CA LYS A 552 -20.09 19.16 24.39
C LYS A 552 -20.71 19.80 23.16
N CYS A 553 -21.74 19.18 22.63
CA CYS A 553 -22.49 19.70 21.49
C CYS A 553 -23.73 20.45 21.96
N HIS A 554 -24.06 21.54 21.28
CA HIS A 554 -25.13 22.45 21.65
C HIS A 554 -25.92 22.91 20.43
N TYR A 555 -27.24 22.71 20.49
CA TYR A 555 -28.18 23.17 19.47
C TYR A 555 -29.01 24.37 19.98
N GLU A 556 -28.99 25.47 19.25
CA GLU A 556 -29.85 26.63 19.46
C GLU A 556 -30.58 26.98 18.17
N LYS A 557 -31.91 26.92 18.23
CA LYS A 557 -32.78 27.48 17.20
C LYS A 557 -32.75 28.99 17.33
N LYS A 558 -32.38 29.71 16.27
CA LYS A 558 -32.28 31.17 16.31
C LYS A 558 -33.51 31.85 15.69
N ASP A 559 -33.85 33.04 16.20
CA ASP A 559 -35.00 33.82 15.73
C ASP A 559 -34.91 34.15 14.24
N LYS A 560 -36.08 34.24 13.56
CA LYS A 560 -36.20 34.53 12.11
C LYS A 560 -35.50 35.82 11.64
N ASN A 561 -35.13 36.71 12.55
CA ASN A 561 -34.45 37.97 12.29
C ASN A 561 -32.92 37.88 12.41
N ASP A 562 -32.36 36.75 12.87
CA ASP A 562 -30.91 36.53 12.92
C ASP A 562 -30.46 35.85 11.61
N HIS A 563 -29.79 36.60 10.73
CA HIS A 563 -29.27 36.12 9.45
C HIS A 563 -28.13 35.08 9.57
N SER A 564 -27.76 34.65 10.79
CA SER A 564 -26.71 33.66 11.04
C SER A 564 -27.16 32.20 11.07
N GLY A 565 -28.48 31.92 11.02
CA GLY A 565 -29.04 30.56 11.01
C GLY A 565 -28.99 29.86 12.37
N ASP A 566 -29.60 28.66 12.46
CA ASP A 566 -29.54 27.82 13.64
C ASP A 566 -28.09 27.46 14.00
N SER A 567 -27.78 27.45 15.30
CA SER A 567 -26.44 27.19 15.81
C SER A 567 -26.35 25.77 16.32
N ASN A 568 -25.66 24.89 15.61
CA ASN A 568 -25.35 23.53 16.07
C ASN A 568 -23.82 23.31 16.16
N ILE A 569 -23.26 23.44 17.37
CA ILE A 569 -21.80 23.53 17.59
C ILE A 569 -21.36 22.48 18.60
N CYS A 570 -20.26 21.80 18.30
CA CYS A 570 -19.55 20.90 19.21
C CYS A 570 -18.23 21.52 19.67
N VAL A 571 -18.05 21.61 20.98
CA VAL A 571 -16.85 22.18 21.62
C VAL A 571 -16.07 21.10 22.34
N LEU A 572 -14.78 20.98 22.03
CA LEU A 572 -13.87 20.09 22.75
C LEU A 572 -13.57 20.63 24.15
N GLN A 573 -13.94 19.87 25.17
CA GLN A 573 -13.68 20.22 26.56
C GLN A 573 -12.21 19.92 26.91
N LYS A 574 -11.52 20.89 27.54
CA LYS A 574 -10.13 20.76 28.03
C LYS A 574 -10.04 21.27 29.47
N ASP A 575 -9.05 20.82 30.23
CA ASP A 575 -8.82 21.16 31.65
C ASP A 575 -8.55 22.67 31.92
N LYS A 576 -8.47 23.50 30.87
CA LYS A 576 -8.35 24.96 30.95
C LYS A 576 -9.37 25.62 30.02
N GLN A 577 -10.58 25.87 30.53
CA GLN A 577 -11.63 26.62 29.84
C GLN A 577 -11.20 28.09 29.58
N ASN A 578 -11.80 28.75 28.58
CA ASN A 578 -11.67 30.18 28.26
C ASN A 578 -10.27 30.68 27.81
N LYS A 579 -9.78 30.23 26.65
CA LYS A 579 -8.70 30.91 25.91
C LYS A 579 -9.15 31.20 24.47
N GLU A 580 -8.55 32.21 23.81
CA GLU A 580 -8.79 32.68 22.43
C GLU A 580 -8.80 31.61 21.32
N LYS A 581 -8.54 30.33 21.64
CA LYS A 581 -8.53 29.21 20.69
C LYS A 581 -9.41 28.08 21.21
N GLU A 582 -10.71 28.33 21.31
CA GLU A 582 -11.71 27.29 21.49
C GLU A 582 -11.68 26.35 20.28
N ASN A 583 -11.54 25.05 20.53
CA ASN A 583 -11.54 24.02 19.49
C ASN A 583 -12.98 23.55 19.27
N ASP A 584 -13.69 24.26 18.42
CA ASP A 584 -15.09 24.00 18.12
C ASP A 584 -15.30 23.71 16.63
N ARG A 585 -16.42 23.06 16.34
CA ARG A 585 -16.81 22.63 15.01
C ARG A 585 -18.32 22.54 14.89
N SER A 586 -18.86 22.76 13.69
CA SER A 586 -20.28 22.50 13.43
C SER A 586 -20.60 21.01 13.62
N TYR A 587 -21.79 20.69 14.13
CA TYR A 587 -22.18 19.30 14.40
C TYR A 587 -22.17 18.42 13.15
N ASN A 588 -22.55 18.95 11.99
CA ASN A 588 -22.58 18.17 10.74
C ASN A 588 -21.16 17.64 10.34
N PRO A 589 -20.10 18.47 10.32
CA PRO A 589 -18.72 17.98 10.23
C PRO A 589 -18.29 17.04 11.36
N PHE A 590 -18.80 17.23 12.58
CA PHE A 590 -18.47 16.35 13.72
C PHE A 590 -19.04 14.95 13.47
N PHE A 591 -20.29 14.88 13.06
CA PHE A 591 -21.01 13.67 12.66
C PHE A 591 -20.30 12.93 11.53
N TRP A 592 -20.03 13.57 10.40
CA TRP A 592 -19.40 12.90 9.25
C TRP A 592 -17.96 12.47 9.50
N LYS A 593 -17.21 13.23 10.30
CA LYS A 593 -15.88 12.81 10.73
C LYS A 593 -15.94 11.54 11.56
N TRP A 594 -16.87 11.47 12.50
CA TRP A 594 -17.06 10.28 13.31
C TRP A 594 -17.43 9.07 12.46
N VAL A 595 -18.42 9.22 11.57
CA VAL A 595 -18.85 8.15 10.64
C VAL A 595 -17.67 7.64 9.81
N THR A 596 -16.87 8.56 9.27
CA THR A 596 -15.76 8.20 8.38
C THR A 596 -14.60 7.56 9.13
N GLU A 597 -14.21 8.09 10.30
CA GLU A 597 -13.17 7.48 11.14
C GLU A 597 -13.61 6.07 11.60
N MET A 598 -14.87 5.88 12.00
CA MET A 598 -15.41 4.57 12.39
C MET A 598 -15.38 3.55 11.24
N LEU A 599 -15.75 3.95 10.02
CA LEU A 599 -15.70 3.07 8.83
C LEU A 599 -14.26 2.64 8.50
N ILE A 600 -13.30 3.57 8.56
CA ILE A 600 -11.89 3.29 8.31
C ILE A 600 -11.32 2.35 9.37
N ASP A 601 -11.60 2.63 10.64
CA ASP A 601 -11.13 1.80 11.75
C ASP A 601 -11.74 0.39 11.71
N SER A 602 -12.99 0.24 11.26
CA SER A 602 -13.64 -1.07 11.07
C SER A 602 -12.88 -1.92 10.03
N ILE A 603 -12.47 -1.32 8.91
CA ILE A 603 -11.64 -2.00 7.90
C ILE A 603 -10.28 -2.39 8.47
N ASP A 604 -9.63 -1.47 9.21
CA ASP A 604 -8.34 -1.73 9.83
C ASP A 604 -8.44 -2.86 10.89
N TRP A 605 -9.51 -2.91 11.68
CA TRP A 605 -9.80 -3.97 12.64
C TRP A 605 -9.98 -5.33 11.98
N ARG A 606 -10.82 -5.42 10.94
CA ARG A 606 -11.03 -6.64 10.15
C ARG A 606 -9.71 -7.16 9.58
N LYS A 607 -8.86 -6.27 9.07
CA LYS A 607 -7.54 -6.61 8.55
C LYS A 607 -6.61 -7.15 9.65
N GLU A 608 -6.55 -6.48 10.79
CA GLU A 608 -5.68 -6.87 11.91
C GLU A 608 -6.13 -8.20 12.54
N LEU A 609 -7.44 -8.40 12.68
CA LEU A 609 -8.04 -9.56 13.35
C LEU A 609 -8.44 -10.69 12.41
N LYS A 610 -8.21 -10.57 11.09
CA LYS A 610 -8.51 -11.60 10.08
C LYS A 610 -8.07 -12.99 10.54
N ARG A 611 -6.89 -13.11 11.17
CA ARG A 611 -6.33 -14.38 11.66
C ARG A 611 -6.98 -14.90 12.95
N CYS A 612 -7.51 -14.01 13.78
CA CYS A 612 -8.24 -14.39 15.00
C CYS A 612 -9.72 -14.72 14.70
N ILE A 613 -10.26 -14.22 13.58
CA ILE A 613 -11.64 -14.48 13.14
C ILE A 613 -11.72 -15.71 12.23
N ASN A 614 -10.71 -15.97 11.38
CA ASN A 614 -10.68 -17.09 10.44
C ASN A 614 -9.84 -18.26 10.96
N ASN A 615 -10.50 -19.37 11.33
CA ASN A 615 -9.87 -20.48 12.04
C ASN A 615 -9.39 -21.66 11.17
N LYS A 616 -9.09 -21.45 9.88
CA LYS A 616 -8.60 -22.54 9.01
C LYS A 616 -7.27 -23.18 9.50
N ARG A 617 -6.56 -22.57 10.47
CA ARG A 617 -5.23 -23.02 10.97
C ARG A 617 -5.10 -23.20 12.49
N GLY A 618 -6.20 -23.25 13.26
CA GLY A 618 -6.15 -23.55 14.70
C GLY A 618 -5.57 -22.46 15.63
N LYS A 619 -5.35 -21.23 15.13
CA LYS A 619 -4.68 -20.14 15.87
C LYS A 619 -5.58 -19.26 16.75
N CYS A 620 -6.88 -19.57 16.81
CA CYS A 620 -7.87 -18.74 17.48
C CYS A 620 -7.71 -18.58 18.99
N ASN A 621 -7.10 -19.55 19.66
CA ASN A 621 -7.08 -19.62 21.12
C ASN A 621 -5.70 -19.29 21.73
N ASN A 622 -4.94 -18.38 21.12
CA ASN A 622 -3.71 -17.89 21.75
C ASN A 622 -3.98 -16.61 22.57
N ASN A 623 -3.17 -16.38 23.60
CA ASN A 623 -3.33 -15.24 24.51
C ASN A 623 -3.30 -13.88 23.80
N LYS A 624 -2.61 -13.80 22.65
CA LYS A 624 -2.55 -12.58 21.84
C LYS A 624 -3.89 -12.29 21.16
N CYS A 625 -4.47 -13.25 20.44
CA CYS A 625 -5.80 -13.12 19.83
C CYS A 625 -6.86 -12.84 20.90
N ASN A 626 -6.81 -13.49 22.05
CA ASN A 626 -7.73 -13.20 23.15
C ASN A 626 -7.66 -11.73 23.59
N ARG A 627 -6.45 -11.18 23.79
CA ARG A 627 -6.26 -9.78 24.16
C ARG A 627 -6.69 -8.82 23.05
N ASP A 628 -6.31 -9.11 21.81
CA ASP A 628 -6.55 -8.25 20.66
C ASP A 628 -8.08 -8.24 20.31
N CYS A 629 -8.76 -9.39 20.38
CA CYS A 629 -10.22 -9.49 20.27
C CYS A 629 -10.96 -8.79 21.42
N GLN A 630 -10.46 -8.87 22.67
CA GLN A 630 -11.05 -8.12 23.80
C GLN A 630 -10.90 -6.61 23.61
N CYS A 631 -9.79 -6.14 23.06
CA CYS A 631 -9.58 -4.74 22.72
C CYS A 631 -10.57 -4.29 21.63
N TYR A 632 -10.82 -5.12 20.62
CA TYR A 632 -11.80 -4.85 19.58
C TYR A 632 -13.25 -4.85 20.11
N GLU A 633 -13.64 -5.82 20.95
CA GLU A 633 -14.94 -5.83 21.62
C GLU A 633 -15.18 -4.53 22.40
N ARG A 634 -14.20 -4.08 23.18
CA ARG A 634 -14.26 -2.78 23.89
C ARG A 634 -14.38 -1.60 22.94
N TRP A 635 -13.67 -1.63 21.81
CA TRP A 635 -13.77 -0.58 20.80
C TRP A 635 -15.18 -0.53 20.20
N VAL A 636 -15.76 -1.69 19.86
CA VAL A 636 -17.14 -1.78 19.34
C VAL A 636 -18.15 -1.28 20.36
N GLU A 637 -18.04 -1.71 21.62
CA GLU A 637 -18.92 -1.25 22.72
C GLU A 637 -18.83 0.27 22.90
N GLN A 638 -17.62 0.82 22.92
CA GLN A 638 -17.38 2.27 23.02
C GLN A 638 -18.00 3.02 21.82
N LYS A 639 -17.88 2.49 20.59
CA LYS A 639 -18.47 3.12 19.40
C LYS A 639 -19.99 3.03 19.40
N LYS A 640 -20.56 1.88 19.74
CA LYS A 640 -22.00 1.59 19.65
C LYS A 640 -22.78 2.17 20.83
N GLU A 641 -22.42 1.80 22.05
CA GLU A 641 -23.22 2.07 23.25
C GLU A 641 -22.97 3.46 23.83
N THR A 642 -21.78 4.01 23.60
CA THR A 642 -21.38 5.32 24.16
C THR A 642 -21.41 6.41 23.10
N GLU A 643 -20.60 6.31 22.05
CA GLU A 643 -20.44 7.37 21.06
C GLU A 643 -21.67 7.55 20.18
N TRP A 644 -22.08 6.49 19.48
CA TRP A 644 -23.17 6.55 18.51
C TRP A 644 -24.51 6.90 19.17
N LYS A 645 -24.76 6.35 20.37
CA LYS A 645 -25.94 6.70 21.16
C LYS A 645 -26.01 8.20 21.51
N ALA A 646 -24.91 8.78 21.98
CA ALA A 646 -24.84 10.21 22.30
C ALA A 646 -24.92 11.10 21.04
N ILE A 647 -24.37 10.64 19.92
CA ILE A 647 -24.51 11.29 18.62
C ILE A 647 -25.98 11.33 18.19
N LYS A 648 -26.70 10.20 18.27
CA LYS A 648 -28.13 10.12 17.96
C LYS A 648 -28.98 10.98 18.89
N ASP A 649 -28.70 10.98 20.19
CA ASP A 649 -29.38 11.86 21.15
C ASP A 649 -29.23 13.34 20.77
N HIS A 650 -28.00 13.76 20.43
CA HIS A 650 -27.78 15.13 19.99
C HIS A 650 -28.44 15.43 18.64
N PHE A 651 -28.43 14.46 17.71
CA PHE A 651 -29.10 14.61 16.42
C PHE A 651 -30.59 14.93 16.60
N GLY A 652 -31.25 14.25 17.54
CA GLY A 652 -32.67 14.44 17.87
C GLY A 652 -33.02 15.78 18.52
N LYS A 653 -32.02 16.54 19.01
CA LYS A 653 -32.24 17.87 19.58
C LYS A 653 -32.45 18.96 18.52
N GLN A 654 -32.21 18.66 17.23
CA GLN A 654 -32.37 19.60 16.11
C GLN A 654 -33.84 19.77 15.73
N LYS A 655 -34.46 20.86 16.21
CA LYS A 655 -35.91 21.13 16.12
C LYS A 655 -36.36 21.70 14.76
N ASP A 656 -35.42 22.00 13.87
CA ASP A 656 -35.65 22.50 12.51
C ASP A 656 -35.91 21.38 11.50
N MET A 657 -35.35 20.19 11.72
CA MET A 657 -35.58 19.02 10.86
C MET A 657 -36.88 18.26 11.17
N ILE A 658 -37.43 18.44 12.37
CA ILE A 658 -38.48 17.58 12.95
C ILE A 658 -39.91 18.15 12.75
N GLY A 659 -40.07 19.42 12.35
CA GLY A 659 -41.40 20.04 12.28
C GLY A 659 -42.14 20.03 13.63
N GLU A 660 -43.48 20.15 13.64
CA GLU A 660 -44.30 20.05 14.87
C GLU A 660 -44.53 18.59 15.34
N ILE A 661 -44.06 17.58 14.59
CA ILE A 661 -44.33 16.17 14.85
C ILE A 661 -43.20 15.60 15.72
N LYS A 662 -43.48 15.36 17.01
CA LYS A 662 -42.52 14.79 17.97
C LYS A 662 -42.54 13.25 17.93
N GLY A 663 -41.37 12.61 17.89
CA GLY A 663 -41.22 11.17 18.17
C GLY A 663 -39.87 10.58 17.75
N GLU A 664 -39.36 9.61 18.51
CA GLU A 664 -38.09 8.90 18.25
C GLU A 664 -38.09 8.18 16.88
N ALA A 665 -39.25 7.68 16.44
CA ALA A 665 -39.44 7.03 15.14
C ALA A 665 -39.05 7.92 13.95
N TYR A 666 -39.30 9.24 14.02
CA TYR A 666 -39.02 10.17 12.92
C TYR A 666 -37.54 10.51 12.79
N ILE A 667 -36.81 10.55 13.92
CA ILE A 667 -35.35 10.70 13.94
C ILE A 667 -34.68 9.51 13.24
N GLY A 668 -35.20 8.30 13.47
CA GLY A 668 -34.74 7.09 12.78
C GLY A 668 -34.87 7.20 11.25
N ILE A 669 -36.02 7.68 10.76
CA ILE A 669 -36.28 7.86 9.31
C ILE A 669 -35.34 8.89 8.69
N ILE A 670 -35.10 10.03 9.36
CA ILE A 670 -34.18 11.06 8.85
C ILE A 670 -32.75 10.52 8.80
N LEU A 671 -32.30 9.87 9.87
CA LEU A 671 -30.95 9.27 9.91
C LEU A 671 -30.79 8.19 8.84
N GLU A 672 -31.80 7.36 8.61
CA GLU A 672 -31.80 6.37 7.53
C GLU A 672 -31.66 7.04 6.15
N HIS A 673 -32.34 8.16 5.92
CA HIS A 673 -32.21 8.91 4.68
C HIS A 673 -30.82 9.54 4.51
N VAL A 674 -30.25 10.12 5.57
CA VAL A 674 -28.92 10.75 5.56
C VAL A 674 -27.79 9.73 5.43
N LEU A 675 -28.00 8.52 5.96
CA LEU A 675 -27.01 7.44 6.00
C LEU A 675 -27.25 6.38 4.91
N LYS A 676 -27.93 6.74 3.82
CA LYS A 676 -27.97 5.86 2.65
C LYS A 676 -26.55 5.58 2.17
N VAL A 677 -26.31 4.33 1.77
CA VAL A 677 -25.00 3.88 1.27
C VAL A 677 -24.48 4.80 0.16
N GLU A 678 -25.35 5.22 -0.76
CA GLU A 678 -25.01 6.13 -1.86
C GLU A 678 -24.55 7.51 -1.37
N ASP A 679 -25.18 8.05 -0.33
CA ASP A 679 -24.83 9.35 0.25
C ASP A 679 -23.55 9.28 1.08
N ILE A 680 -23.37 8.20 1.86
CA ILE A 680 -22.10 7.91 2.57
C ILE A 680 -20.98 7.81 1.54
N LEU A 681 -21.16 7.02 0.49
CA LEU A 681 -20.16 6.84 -0.56
C LEU A 681 -19.93 8.12 -1.36
N THR A 682 -20.93 8.96 -1.56
CA THR A 682 -20.77 10.24 -2.25
C THR A 682 -20.00 11.23 -1.38
N ASN A 683 -20.31 11.33 -0.09
CA ASN A 683 -19.58 12.18 0.86
C ASN A 683 -18.12 11.74 1.02
N ILE A 684 -17.89 10.43 1.07
CA ILE A 684 -16.55 9.86 1.04
C ILE A 684 -15.92 10.17 -0.32
N LYS A 685 -16.47 9.76 -1.46
CA LYS A 685 -15.86 10.03 -2.78
C LYS A 685 -15.60 11.52 -3.02
N ASP A 686 -16.45 12.44 -2.59
CA ASP A 686 -16.19 13.86 -2.75
C ASP A 686 -15.02 14.32 -1.85
N GLY A 687 -14.97 13.90 -0.58
CA GLY A 687 -13.81 14.17 0.29
C GLY A 687 -12.54 13.38 -0.08
N TYR A 688 -12.70 12.29 -0.82
CA TYR A 688 -11.74 11.22 -1.09
C TYR A 688 -11.63 10.91 -2.59
N LYS A 689 -11.69 11.93 -3.44
CA LYS A 689 -11.93 11.84 -4.90
C LYS A 689 -11.01 10.91 -5.71
N GLU A 690 -9.97 10.38 -5.09
CA GLU A 690 -8.94 9.56 -5.72
C GLU A 690 -8.58 8.32 -4.86
N VAL A 691 -9.37 7.97 -3.85
CA VAL A 691 -9.02 6.92 -2.86
C VAL A 691 -9.81 5.62 -3.09
N LYS A 692 -9.09 4.55 -3.44
CA LYS A 692 -9.61 3.15 -3.43
C LYS A 692 -10.20 2.71 -2.09
N GLY A 693 -9.95 3.43 -1.00
CA GLY A 693 -10.65 3.25 0.28
C GLY A 693 -12.18 3.43 0.17
N ALA A 694 -12.67 4.22 -0.78
CA ALA A 694 -14.11 4.29 -1.06
C ALA A 694 -14.67 2.98 -1.64
N GLU A 695 -13.84 2.15 -2.28
CA GLU A 695 -14.23 0.83 -2.79
C GLU A 695 -14.31 -0.18 -1.65
N HIS A 696 -13.32 -0.24 -0.75
CA HIS A 696 -13.40 -1.09 0.45
C HIS A 696 -14.56 -0.69 1.37
N ILE A 697 -14.80 0.60 1.57
CA ILE A 697 -15.98 1.06 2.32
C ILE A 697 -17.27 0.66 1.60
N LYS A 698 -17.29 0.73 0.26
CA LYS A 698 -18.43 0.27 -0.54
C LYS A 698 -18.66 -1.24 -0.38
N GLU A 699 -17.60 -2.05 -0.33
CA GLU A 699 -17.69 -3.49 -0.08
C GLU A 699 -18.23 -3.77 1.32
N LEU A 700 -17.67 -3.13 2.35
CA LEU A 700 -18.15 -3.21 3.73
C LEU A 700 -19.64 -2.86 3.84
N LEU A 701 -20.05 -1.76 3.22
CA LEU A 701 -21.45 -1.32 3.22
C LEU A 701 -22.36 -2.26 2.41
N LYS A 702 -21.87 -2.90 1.35
CA LYS A 702 -22.63 -3.90 0.59
C LYS A 702 -22.82 -5.20 1.39
N GLU A 703 -21.78 -5.66 2.07
CA GLU A 703 -21.87 -6.84 2.95
C GLU A 703 -22.97 -6.67 3.99
N THR A 704 -23.10 -5.46 4.56
CA THR A 704 -24.18 -5.14 5.51
C THR A 704 -25.59 -5.20 4.91
N ASP A 705 -25.74 -4.97 3.60
CA ASP A 705 -27.03 -5.02 2.90
C ASP A 705 -27.39 -6.45 2.48
N VAL A 706 -26.39 -7.28 2.12
CA VAL A 706 -26.55 -8.69 1.72
C VAL A 706 -26.85 -9.61 2.90
N LEU A 707 -26.29 -9.33 4.08
CA LEU A 707 -26.46 -10.18 5.27
C LEU A 707 -27.86 -10.14 5.88
N GLY A 708 -28.80 -9.39 5.31
CA GLY A 708 -30.23 -9.48 5.62
C GLY A 708 -30.50 -9.56 7.12
N VAL A 709 -29.84 -8.70 7.91
CA VAL A 709 -29.99 -8.73 9.36
C VAL A 709 -31.41 -8.27 9.65
N ALA A 710 -32.30 -9.24 9.81
CA ALA A 710 -33.67 -9.04 10.22
C ALA A 710 -33.69 -8.50 11.65
N SER A 711 -33.55 -7.18 11.77
CA SER A 711 -33.95 -6.45 12.95
C SER A 711 -35.24 -5.73 12.60
N SER A 712 -36.37 -6.40 12.90
CA SER A 712 -37.67 -5.76 12.91
C SER A 712 -37.75 -4.87 14.16
N GLY A 713 -37.52 -3.57 13.99
CA GLY A 713 -37.65 -2.57 15.04
C GLY A 713 -37.45 -1.15 14.48
N GLU A 714 -38.09 -0.16 15.10
CA GLU A 714 -37.73 1.25 14.91
C GLU A 714 -36.24 1.41 15.26
N HIS A 715 -35.46 2.13 14.44
CA HIS A 715 -33.99 2.34 14.54
C HIS A 715 -33.09 1.29 13.85
N ASN A 716 -33.05 1.29 12.51
CA ASN A 716 -32.18 0.40 11.72
C ASN A 716 -31.39 1.14 10.62
N THR A 717 -30.59 2.14 11.00
CA THR A 717 -29.75 2.88 10.02
C THR A 717 -28.60 2.00 9.51
N THR A 718 -27.98 2.38 8.38
CA THR A 718 -26.78 1.71 7.85
C THR A 718 -25.65 1.58 8.89
N ILE A 719 -25.48 2.60 9.75
CA ILE A 719 -24.47 2.59 10.81
C ILE A 719 -24.86 1.66 11.95
N ASP A 720 -26.15 1.60 12.33
CA ASP A 720 -26.63 0.63 13.31
C ASP A 720 -26.41 -0.81 12.80
N LYS A 721 -26.72 -1.08 11.52
CA LYS A 721 -26.46 -2.39 10.88
C LYS A 721 -24.98 -2.77 10.92
N LEU A 722 -24.10 -1.82 10.59
CA LEU A 722 -22.66 -2.04 10.60
C LEU A 722 -22.14 -2.31 12.02
N LEU A 723 -22.49 -1.47 13.01
CA LEU A 723 -22.04 -1.67 14.38
C LEU A 723 -22.54 -3.00 14.98
N ASN A 724 -23.74 -3.45 14.59
CA ASN A 724 -24.24 -4.78 14.95
C ASN A 724 -23.46 -5.92 14.26
N LEU A 725 -22.96 -5.70 13.04
CA LEU A 725 -22.07 -6.65 12.37
C LEU A 725 -20.70 -6.70 13.06
N GLU A 726 -20.12 -5.54 13.37
CA GLU A 726 -18.86 -5.42 14.11
C GLU A 726 -18.95 -6.09 15.50
N GLU A 727 -20.08 -5.96 16.19
CA GLU A 727 -20.33 -6.64 17.47
C GLU A 727 -20.35 -8.17 17.31
N LYS A 728 -21.07 -8.69 16.31
CA LYS A 728 -21.08 -10.13 15.99
C LYS A 728 -19.69 -10.65 15.63
N GLU A 729 -18.90 -9.85 14.91
CA GLU A 729 -17.53 -10.20 14.57
C GLU A 729 -16.60 -10.16 15.78
N ALA A 730 -16.77 -9.21 16.68
CA ALA A 730 -16.04 -9.15 17.95
C ALA A 730 -16.38 -10.35 18.84
N GLU A 731 -17.66 -10.72 18.93
CA GLU A 731 -18.10 -11.95 19.61
C GLU A 731 -17.49 -13.20 18.97
N LYS A 732 -17.49 -13.29 17.64
CA LYS A 732 -16.85 -14.40 16.91
C LYS A 732 -15.35 -14.46 17.15
N CYS A 733 -14.68 -13.31 17.15
CA CYS A 733 -13.24 -13.18 17.45
C CYS A 733 -12.94 -13.75 18.85
N LYS A 734 -13.73 -13.34 19.85
CA LYS A 734 -13.58 -13.74 21.25
C LYS A 734 -13.93 -15.21 21.51
N ASN A 735 -14.99 -15.70 20.88
CA ASN A 735 -15.52 -17.05 21.08
C ASN A 735 -15.03 -18.04 20.04
N CYS A 736 -13.91 -17.75 19.37
CA CYS A 736 -13.51 -18.55 18.23
C CYS A 736 -13.27 -20.02 18.63
N LYS A 737 -14.14 -20.92 18.13
CA LYS A 737 -14.00 -22.36 18.35
C LYS A 737 -13.15 -22.98 17.24
N PRO A 738 -12.25 -23.94 17.55
CA PRO A 738 -11.71 -24.87 16.54
C PRO A 738 -12.86 -25.37 15.67
N GLN A 739 -12.76 -25.27 14.35
CA GLN A 739 -13.61 -26.12 13.53
C GLN A 739 -13.19 -27.56 13.87
N GLU A 740 -14.09 -28.31 14.51
CA GLU A 740 -13.97 -29.76 14.50
C GLU A 740 -13.94 -30.16 13.03
N GLN A 741 -12.88 -30.86 12.62
CA GLN A 741 -12.97 -31.65 11.40
C GLN A 741 -14.23 -32.49 11.54
N GLU A 742 -15.23 -32.27 10.69
CA GLU A 742 -16.37 -33.17 10.62
C GLU A 742 -15.82 -34.56 10.37
N ASN A 743 -15.75 -35.37 11.42
CA ASN A 743 -15.47 -36.78 11.30
C ASN A 743 -16.57 -37.35 10.40
N PRO A 744 -16.25 -38.05 9.30
CA PRO A 744 -17.26 -38.69 8.48
C PRO A 744 -18.08 -39.63 9.39
N ALA A 745 -19.41 -39.52 9.30
CA ALA A 745 -20.33 -40.37 10.04
C ALA A 745 -20.00 -41.87 9.82
N PRO A 746 -20.20 -42.76 10.81
CA PRO A 746 -19.84 -44.16 10.69
C PRO A 746 -20.62 -44.85 9.56
N SER A 747 -19.89 -45.59 8.73
CA SER A 747 -20.34 -46.31 7.54
C SER A 747 -21.48 -47.29 7.85
N LEU A 748 -22.62 -47.13 7.17
CA LEU A 748 -23.60 -48.20 6.94
C LEU A 748 -23.20 -48.99 5.68
N PRO A 749 -23.50 -50.31 5.60
CA PRO A 749 -22.89 -51.21 4.63
C PRO A 749 -23.36 -50.97 3.19
N SER A 750 -22.42 -51.26 2.28
CA SER A 750 -22.40 -51.01 0.85
C SER A 750 -23.69 -51.26 0.07
N SER A 751 -24.01 -50.31 -0.81
CA SER A 751 -24.54 -50.58 -2.15
C SER A 751 -23.67 -49.84 -3.17
N PRO A 752 -23.33 -50.47 -4.31
CA PRO A 752 -22.30 -49.95 -5.20
C PRO A 752 -22.78 -48.70 -5.96
N GLN A 753 -22.13 -47.57 -5.72
CA GLN A 753 -22.24 -46.38 -6.57
C GLN A 753 -21.23 -46.44 -7.73
N PRO A 754 -21.61 -45.98 -8.93
CA PRO A 754 -20.77 -45.99 -10.12
C PRO A 754 -19.64 -44.94 -10.06
N PRO A 755 -18.57 -45.07 -10.86
CA PRO A 755 -17.42 -44.18 -10.81
C PRO A 755 -17.78 -42.75 -11.25
N ILE A 756 -17.32 -41.78 -10.46
CA ILE A 756 -17.35 -40.35 -10.78
C ILE A 756 -16.23 -40.06 -11.79
N PRO A 757 -16.48 -39.37 -12.92
CA PRO A 757 -15.45 -38.91 -13.85
C PRO A 757 -14.73 -37.66 -13.28
N PRO A 758 -13.46 -37.41 -13.65
CA PRO A 758 -12.69 -36.31 -13.07
C PRO A 758 -13.29 -34.97 -13.49
N SER A 759 -13.77 -34.20 -12.52
CA SER A 759 -14.12 -32.79 -12.69
C SER A 759 -12.87 -31.94 -12.56
N ASP A 760 -12.68 -31.04 -13.54
CA ASP A 760 -11.78 -29.90 -13.47
C ASP A 760 -12.07 -29.11 -12.18
N GLU A 761 -11.15 -29.15 -11.22
CA GLU A 761 -11.21 -28.32 -10.02
C GLU A 761 -10.64 -26.93 -10.34
N ASP A 762 -11.55 -25.94 -10.36
CA ASP A 762 -11.22 -24.55 -10.10
C ASP A 762 -10.54 -24.46 -8.73
N TYR A 763 -9.25 -24.14 -8.73
CA TYR A 763 -8.49 -23.89 -7.52
C TYR A 763 -8.86 -22.52 -6.94
N ASP A 764 -9.74 -22.51 -5.94
CA ASP A 764 -9.85 -21.44 -4.95
C ASP A 764 -8.56 -21.39 -4.10
N ASP A 765 -7.55 -20.66 -4.60
CA ASP A 765 -6.25 -20.45 -3.93
C ASP A 765 -6.37 -19.28 -2.92
N ASP A 766 -6.85 -19.64 -1.73
CA ASP A 766 -7.23 -18.73 -0.66
C ASP A 766 -6.23 -18.86 0.51
N ASP A 767 -4.96 -18.47 0.30
CA ASP A 767 -3.90 -18.66 1.31
C ASP A 767 -2.95 -17.46 1.51
N ASP A 768 -3.33 -16.59 2.46
CA ASP A 768 -2.43 -15.68 3.19
C ASP A 768 -1.59 -16.47 4.22
N GLU A 769 -0.40 -16.92 3.82
CA GLU A 769 0.65 -17.36 4.74
C GLU A 769 1.57 -16.20 5.14
N ASP A 770 1.50 -15.75 6.40
CA ASP A 770 2.72 -15.41 7.13
C ASP A 770 2.72 -16.20 8.46
N ASP A 771 3.52 -17.27 8.52
CA ASP A 771 3.78 -18.04 9.74
C ASP A 771 5.00 -17.49 10.48
N ASP A 772 4.92 -17.54 11.81
CA ASP A 772 5.92 -17.01 12.73
C ASP A 772 6.20 -18.01 13.85
N GLU A 773 7.50 -18.18 14.13
CA GLU A 773 8.14 -19.09 15.10
C GLU A 773 7.81 -18.84 16.58
N GLU A 774 7.98 -19.91 17.36
CA GLU A 774 8.18 -19.96 18.81
C GLU A 774 9.48 -19.27 19.24
N GLN A 775 9.49 -18.72 20.47
CA GLN A 775 10.72 -18.30 21.16
C GLN A 775 10.73 -19.02 22.51
N ALA A 776 11.76 -19.84 22.73
CA ALA A 776 12.06 -20.49 24.00
C ALA A 776 13.14 -19.70 24.74
N ASP A 777 12.96 -19.61 26.05
CA ASP A 777 13.80 -18.91 27.00
C ASP A 777 15.23 -19.45 27.05
N THR A 778 16.20 -18.55 27.20
CA THR A 778 17.60 -18.84 27.48
C THR A 778 17.83 -19.07 28.97
N GLU A 779 18.36 -20.24 29.36
CA GLU A 779 19.31 -20.37 30.46
C GLU A 779 20.41 -21.41 30.14
N ASN A 780 21.66 -20.92 30.19
CA ASN A 780 22.95 -21.54 30.54
C ASN A 780 23.49 -22.82 29.86
N LYS A 781 24.65 -22.64 29.17
CA LYS A 781 25.99 -23.27 29.40
C LYS A 781 26.00 -24.78 29.76
N ASP A 782 26.69 -25.68 29.05
CA ASP A 782 28.14 -25.77 28.80
C ASP A 782 28.45 -27.07 28.01
N GLU A 783 29.63 -27.08 27.38
CA GLU A 783 30.54 -28.20 27.06
C GLU A 783 30.30 -29.21 25.91
N GLU A 784 31.47 -29.52 25.33
CA GLU A 784 31.81 -30.29 24.13
C GLU A 784 31.38 -31.77 24.16
N THR A 785 31.17 -32.38 22.98
CA THR A 785 32.10 -33.40 22.43
C THR A 785 31.63 -33.95 21.08
N THR A 786 32.64 -34.23 20.26
CA THR A 786 32.70 -34.85 18.94
C THR A 786 32.18 -36.30 18.90
N VAL A 787 31.74 -36.78 17.72
CA VAL A 787 32.34 -37.92 16.94
C VAL A 787 31.37 -38.42 15.85
N ASP A 788 31.88 -38.41 14.61
CA ASP A 788 31.77 -39.32 13.45
C ASP A 788 30.45 -40.04 13.05
N GLY A 789 30.17 -40.00 11.74
CA GLY A 789 29.37 -41.00 11.00
C GLY A 789 30.19 -42.29 10.71
N PRO A 790 30.00 -43.02 9.59
CA PRO A 790 29.00 -42.89 8.52
C PRO A 790 28.49 -44.26 7.98
N GLU A 791 27.80 -44.21 6.81
CA GLU A 791 27.74 -45.26 5.75
C GLU A 791 26.96 -46.58 6.08
N ASP A 792 26.28 -47.31 5.18
CA ASP A 792 26.39 -47.43 3.71
C ASP A 792 25.20 -48.28 3.14
N GLY A 793 25.07 -48.41 1.81
CA GLY A 793 24.76 -49.75 1.23
C GLY A 793 23.54 -50.03 0.32
N LYS A 794 23.54 -49.47 -0.90
CA LYS A 794 23.25 -50.05 -2.26
C LYS A 794 22.45 -51.37 -2.50
N GLY A 795 21.70 -51.35 -3.63
CA GLY A 795 21.55 -52.45 -4.64
C GLY A 795 20.26 -52.30 -5.48
N LYS A 796 20.23 -51.83 -6.75
CA LYS A 796 20.56 -52.44 -8.07
C LYS A 796 19.85 -53.76 -8.42
N ASP A 797 18.92 -53.75 -9.38
CA ASP A 797 19.08 -54.17 -10.80
C ASP A 797 17.71 -54.35 -11.52
N GLY A 798 17.63 -54.00 -12.82
CA GLY A 798 16.55 -54.37 -13.76
C GLY A 798 16.77 -55.78 -14.37
N PRO A 799 16.15 -56.22 -15.49
CA PRO A 799 15.60 -55.41 -16.61
C PRO A 799 14.30 -55.94 -17.33
N GLU A 800 13.91 -55.20 -18.37
CA GLU A 800 13.31 -55.61 -19.68
C GLU A 800 11.79 -55.77 -19.96
N GLU A 801 11.35 -54.91 -20.90
CA GLU A 801 10.34 -54.97 -21.98
C GLU A 801 9.16 -55.95 -21.95
N THR A 802 7.95 -55.43 -22.21
CA THR A 802 7.19 -55.65 -23.47
C THR A 802 5.91 -54.80 -23.53
N THR A 803 5.42 -54.69 -24.75
CA THR A 803 4.47 -53.77 -25.38
C THR A 803 2.98 -54.02 -25.12
N GLU A 804 2.18 -53.02 -25.53
CA GLU A 804 0.77 -53.03 -25.97
C GLU A 804 -0.30 -52.44 -25.04
N ASP A 805 -0.87 -51.32 -25.51
CA ASP A 805 -2.17 -50.74 -25.15
C ASP A 805 -3.29 -51.79 -25.16
N PRO A 806 -4.30 -51.59 -24.30
CA PRO A 806 -5.67 -51.60 -24.82
C PRO A 806 -6.42 -50.32 -24.47
N LYS A 807 -6.94 -49.71 -25.55
CA LYS A 807 -8.08 -48.80 -25.55
C LYS A 807 -9.25 -49.42 -24.78
N ASP A 808 -9.74 -48.74 -23.75
CA ASP A 808 -11.11 -48.91 -23.29
C ASP A 808 -11.94 -47.66 -23.59
N GLN A 809 -12.87 -47.84 -24.52
CA GLN A 809 -13.95 -46.92 -24.85
C GLN A 809 -15.02 -47.00 -23.75
N VAL A 810 -15.27 -45.90 -23.04
CA VAL A 810 -16.52 -45.74 -22.28
C VAL A 810 -17.47 -44.86 -23.09
N LYS A 811 -18.49 -45.51 -23.67
CA LYS A 811 -19.66 -44.87 -24.25
C LYS A 811 -20.44 -44.14 -23.16
N GLY A 812 -20.55 -42.81 -23.25
CA GLY A 812 -21.50 -42.00 -22.49
C GLY A 812 -22.93 -42.06 -23.05
N PRO A 813 -23.94 -41.66 -22.26
CA PRO A 813 -25.35 -41.85 -22.57
C PRO A 813 -25.81 -40.95 -23.73
N LYS A 814 -26.63 -41.53 -24.64
CA LYS A 814 -27.33 -40.77 -25.68
C LYS A 814 -28.38 -39.86 -25.03
N VAL A 815 -28.21 -38.55 -25.18
CA VAL A 815 -29.31 -37.60 -25.17
C VAL A 815 -29.66 -37.34 -26.62
N ASP A 816 -30.77 -37.91 -27.10
CA ASP A 816 -31.20 -37.70 -28.47
C ASP A 816 -31.59 -36.23 -28.68
N GLY A 817 -30.85 -35.53 -29.55
CA GLY A 817 -31.25 -34.23 -30.11
C GLY A 817 -30.30 -33.04 -29.89
N VAL A 818 -29.23 -33.15 -29.10
CA VAL A 818 -28.29 -32.03 -28.89
C VAL A 818 -26.96 -32.31 -29.58
N LYS A 819 -26.57 -31.44 -30.52
CA LYS A 819 -25.28 -31.52 -31.21
C LYS A 819 -24.13 -31.32 -30.21
N PRO A 820 -23.01 -32.06 -30.33
CA PRO A 820 -21.81 -31.82 -29.54
C PRO A 820 -21.42 -30.33 -29.53
N PRO A 821 -21.00 -29.76 -28.39
CA PRO A 821 -20.57 -28.36 -28.31
C PRO A 821 -19.49 -28.02 -29.35
N CYS A 822 -18.60 -28.96 -29.64
CA CYS A 822 -17.56 -28.80 -30.66
C CYS A 822 -18.14 -28.63 -32.06
N ASP A 823 -19.20 -29.37 -32.43
CA ASP A 823 -19.85 -29.27 -33.74
C ASP A 823 -20.63 -27.96 -33.90
N ILE A 824 -21.14 -27.41 -32.78
CA ILE A 824 -21.82 -26.10 -32.75
C ILE A 824 -20.78 -24.99 -32.97
N VAL A 825 -19.66 -25.06 -32.26
CA VAL A 825 -18.54 -24.11 -32.39
C VAL A 825 -17.94 -24.18 -33.80
N GLU A 826 -17.69 -25.38 -34.33
CA GLU A 826 -17.16 -25.56 -35.68
C GLU A 826 -18.11 -25.01 -36.75
N LYS A 827 -19.44 -25.21 -36.61
CA LYS A 827 -20.42 -24.59 -37.51
C LYS A 827 -20.46 -23.07 -37.41
N LEU A 828 -20.37 -22.50 -36.21
CA LEU A 828 -20.35 -21.04 -36.01
C LEU A 828 -19.13 -20.39 -36.69
N PHE A 829 -18.00 -21.09 -36.78
CA PHE A 829 -16.78 -20.57 -37.41
C PHE A 829 -16.64 -20.90 -38.90
N GLN A 830 -17.55 -21.68 -39.49
CA GLN A 830 -17.57 -21.96 -40.93
C GLN A 830 -18.09 -20.79 -41.77
N ASN A 831 -18.88 -19.88 -41.19
CA ASN A 831 -19.38 -18.70 -41.89
C ASN A 831 -19.16 -17.41 -41.07
N PRO A 832 -18.07 -16.67 -41.32
CA PRO A 832 -17.73 -15.46 -40.56
C PRO A 832 -18.80 -14.36 -40.57
N ASN A 833 -19.75 -14.42 -41.50
CA ASN A 833 -20.86 -13.47 -41.59
C ASN A 833 -21.90 -13.66 -40.49
N ASP A 834 -21.94 -14.81 -39.80
CA ASP A 834 -22.90 -15.09 -38.73
C ASP A 834 -22.60 -14.26 -37.45
N PHE A 835 -21.47 -13.54 -37.41
CA PHE A 835 -21.09 -12.61 -36.35
C PHE A 835 -21.42 -11.14 -36.65
N SER A 836 -22.03 -10.84 -37.81
CA SER A 836 -22.31 -9.46 -38.25
C SER A 836 -23.17 -8.68 -37.26
N ASP A 837 -24.12 -9.34 -36.60
CA ASP A 837 -25.03 -8.71 -35.66
C ASP A 837 -24.33 -8.33 -34.36
N ALA A 838 -23.41 -9.17 -33.88
CA ALA A 838 -22.56 -8.88 -32.72
C ALA A 838 -21.57 -7.74 -33.00
N CYS A 839 -21.01 -7.70 -34.22
CA CYS A 839 -20.15 -6.60 -34.66
C CYS A 839 -20.94 -5.29 -34.81
N THR A 840 -22.17 -5.32 -35.31
CA THR A 840 -23.04 -4.14 -35.44
C THR A 840 -23.46 -3.61 -34.06
N LEU A 841 -23.74 -4.49 -33.10
CA LEU A 841 -24.02 -4.11 -31.71
C LEU A 841 -22.85 -3.37 -31.03
N LYS A 842 -21.60 -3.73 -31.36
CA LYS A 842 -20.39 -3.13 -30.77
C LYS A 842 -19.89 -1.89 -31.52
N TYR A 843 -19.73 -1.99 -32.84
CA TYR A 843 -19.07 -0.97 -33.66
C TYR A 843 -20.02 0.07 -34.27
N VAL A 844 -21.32 -0.24 -34.36
CA VAL A 844 -22.31 0.65 -35.00
C VAL A 844 -23.26 1.27 -33.97
N THR A 845 -23.79 0.49 -33.02
CA THR A 845 -24.82 0.99 -32.08
C THR A 845 -24.30 1.30 -30.66
N GLY A 846 -23.15 0.77 -30.24
CA GLY A 846 -22.44 1.16 -29.01
C GLY A 846 -23.10 0.79 -27.69
N LYS A 847 -24.01 -0.21 -27.64
CA LYS A 847 -24.92 -0.40 -26.50
C LYS A 847 -24.50 -1.38 -25.38
N ASN A 848 -23.35 -2.07 -25.46
CA ASN A 848 -22.92 -3.01 -24.41
C ASN A 848 -21.45 -2.82 -23.99
N TYR A 849 -21.23 -2.30 -22.79
CA TYR A 849 -19.93 -2.31 -22.10
C TYR A 849 -19.80 -3.63 -21.33
N GLY A 850 -18.94 -4.55 -21.77
CA GLY A 850 -18.67 -5.76 -20.99
C GLY A 850 -17.88 -6.89 -21.68
N TRP A 851 -17.81 -6.93 -23.01
CA TRP A 851 -17.13 -8.02 -23.73
C TRP A 851 -15.82 -7.57 -24.40
N ARG A 852 -14.68 -8.10 -23.92
CA ARG A 852 -13.36 -8.00 -24.58
C ARG A 852 -13.08 -9.28 -25.38
N CYS A 853 -13.08 -9.17 -26.71
CA CYS A 853 -12.40 -10.16 -27.55
C CYS A 853 -10.92 -9.78 -27.57
N VAL A 854 -10.06 -10.63 -27.00
CA VAL A 854 -8.60 -10.52 -27.15
C VAL A 854 -8.23 -11.41 -28.32
N ALA A 855 -7.69 -10.82 -29.39
CA ALA A 855 -7.10 -11.61 -30.47
C ALA A 855 -5.84 -12.33 -29.93
N PRO A 856 -5.59 -13.59 -30.29
CA PRO A 856 -4.35 -14.26 -29.91
C PRO A 856 -3.17 -13.54 -30.57
N SER A 857 -2.28 -12.98 -29.76
CA SER A 857 -0.94 -12.52 -30.15
C SER A 857 0.08 -13.11 -29.20
#